data_AF-A0A7S4K7J0-F1
#
_entry.id   AF-A0A7S4K7J0-F1
#
_cell.length_a   1.000
_cell.length_b   1.000
_cell.length_c   1.000
_cell.angle_alpha   90.00
_cell.angle_beta   90.00
_cell.angle_gamma   90.00
#
_symmetry.space_group_name_H-M   'P 1'
#
loop_
_entity.id
_entity.type
_entity.pdbx_description
1 polymer ?
#
loop_
_entity_poly.entity_id
_entity_poly.type
_entity_poly.pdbx_seq_one_letter_code
_entity_poly.pdbx_strand_id
1 'polypeptide(L)'
;MARPLTVSADGLAVTLEGNTHRALELPESIELTRATQIDFDFTLEDMEEVQAICLDKDRNMDGKNCFIASGHQNINWKKLSPQTAVGETRHYKIPVGMYFTGTGYKYLIFMQDNDSSNRDTGKSTFANVEIGEAPDLLVKVNGKDTFLPMREQVAAFDSGQDSTAYPLAVSPDGLSVRLEGNIHRAVPLPAPVVITRNTNLDFDFTLVEVKDIHSICLIETPSSNRNCVILAGTQDWERFNVDYTQVGETRHYSVPVGLFFPTAAGSAGVQYLAFLHDNDTSQRWRGDSTYSNIALSKVTRPALTIKVNDVDVAIDMATQWSHMATQDTKVHLLEVLPGDDRSVHLSGNVHKSVDLPSPIVVTEATELDLDITVDEIAEAHSICLEDSKAQAQSHSRCILLGGTQRLSSWITINPKALEGETTHAHIAIGMYYTGTFDQIVFMQDQDANRDAGRSKFSNIEFRERPSLNVNVNGIVQSLPNYQKLYNSDQDKNGDLMEVSDDGMSLTMYGNSQKALAFNDPVMVTEDTVLSFRLQVDVAPEITSLCLDEDLVRGEPARCIMAGGFQRTGLGSIIYKGIEQTYVGEGENLYHLRLRDFYEGEMNYIGFLQDNDADEDVGLSTFSDIKIYDVQPSCLEDKSFSFSMTECTLDAFLGEVETVMGNPANGCSNTDAWAELMSFFDASSDVEIEERIGNICSSAYVPSTLPFNQMLGEEDQFLGEFFDGGSSWNYEVDEAGGPDLSADAARIMTASEQFDGKRGISWPNVHNFKRCELRAAMCCYVSNRAVATPVDGSEACYMDFKNARETNHVRDGYSIYYDGTSAREEGPLSCSGFAWGDDAGYADAALRGNTLFHVAMKTGLLDGGDVEQLPGAPMCGCVEQMPVVTRADCTKTVAVQTVKVTYDPVTRFFAEVDITSIAHEDCGDLATYYDELVTDGKALAREKVLLEEHLVGEGQCGAAIAGFLGTKGFVFA
;
A
#
# COMPACT_ATOMS: atom_id res chain seq x y z
N MET A 1 -27.02 84.00 -51.54
CA MET A 1 -26.91 82.56 -51.87
C MET A 1 -28.26 82.11 -52.41
N ALA A 2 -28.30 81.27 -53.45
CA ALA A 2 -29.56 80.87 -54.07
C ALA A 2 -30.44 79.97 -53.16
N ARG A 3 -29.83 79.18 -52.24
CA ARG A 3 -30.52 78.35 -51.24
C ARG A 3 -29.68 78.21 -49.96
N PRO A 4 -30.00 78.84 -48.83
CA PRO A 4 -29.26 78.66 -47.58
C PRO A 4 -29.54 77.28 -46.96
N LEU A 5 -28.62 76.75 -46.16
CA LEU A 5 -28.99 75.69 -45.21
C LEU A 5 -29.86 76.32 -44.11
N THR A 6 -30.84 75.59 -43.61
CA THR A 6 -31.71 76.07 -42.53
C THR A 6 -31.31 75.38 -41.22
N VAL A 7 -30.96 76.16 -40.21
CA VAL A 7 -30.68 75.66 -38.86
C VAL A 7 -31.95 75.76 -38.02
N SER A 8 -32.27 74.73 -37.25
CA SER A 8 -33.38 74.76 -36.29
C SER A 8 -33.17 75.82 -35.20
N ALA A 9 -34.25 76.23 -34.55
CA ALA A 9 -34.20 77.30 -33.52
C ALA A 9 -33.35 76.92 -32.30
N ASP A 10 -33.23 75.63 -31.99
CA ASP A 10 -32.37 75.08 -30.93
C ASP A 10 -30.92 74.86 -31.37
N GLY A 11 -30.61 75.02 -32.66
CA GLY A 11 -29.28 74.80 -33.21
C GLY A 11 -28.89 73.34 -33.40
N LEU A 12 -29.78 72.38 -33.12
CA LEU A 12 -29.45 70.95 -33.10
C LEU A 12 -29.70 70.24 -34.44
N ALA A 13 -30.32 70.91 -35.42
CA ALA A 13 -30.61 70.32 -36.73
C ALA A 13 -30.30 71.28 -37.89
N VAL A 14 -29.84 70.70 -39.00
CA VAL A 14 -29.57 71.37 -40.28
C VAL A 14 -30.37 70.69 -41.38
N THR A 15 -31.28 71.44 -42.02
CA THR A 15 -32.07 71.00 -43.17
C THR A 15 -31.52 71.57 -44.47
N LEU A 16 -31.41 70.70 -45.47
CA LEU A 16 -30.98 70.99 -46.83
C LEU A 16 -32.17 70.79 -47.78
N GLU A 17 -32.46 71.79 -48.61
CA GLU A 17 -33.49 71.73 -49.66
C GLU A 17 -32.87 72.04 -51.03
N GLY A 18 -33.32 71.32 -52.06
CA GLY A 18 -32.73 71.44 -53.40
C GLY A 18 -31.27 70.99 -53.43
N ASN A 19 -30.59 71.30 -54.53
CA ASN A 19 -29.13 71.17 -54.61
C ASN A 19 -28.41 72.15 -53.65
N THR A 20 -27.78 71.64 -52.59
CA THR A 20 -27.20 72.45 -51.49
C THR A 20 -25.93 71.83 -50.92
N HIS A 21 -24.80 72.52 -51.06
CA HIS A 21 -23.49 72.11 -50.51
C HIS A 21 -22.98 73.20 -49.56
N ARG A 22 -22.84 72.92 -48.26
CA ARG A 22 -22.46 73.94 -47.27
C ARG A 22 -21.45 73.43 -46.26
N ALA A 23 -20.37 74.18 -46.10
CA ALA A 23 -19.35 73.97 -45.07
C ALA A 23 -19.60 74.92 -43.89
N LEU A 24 -19.68 74.35 -42.70
CA LEU A 24 -19.65 75.08 -41.44
C LEU A 24 -18.24 75.01 -40.88
N GLU A 25 -17.71 76.16 -40.47
CA GLU A 25 -16.40 76.25 -39.84
C GLU A 25 -16.53 75.88 -38.36
N LEU A 26 -15.75 74.88 -37.92
CA LEU A 26 -15.66 74.50 -36.51
C LEU A 26 -14.98 75.62 -35.72
N PRO A 27 -15.35 75.85 -34.45
CA PRO A 27 -14.74 76.88 -33.61
C PRO A 27 -13.21 76.73 -33.48
N GLU A 28 -12.75 75.48 -33.43
CA GLU A 28 -11.34 75.11 -33.41
C GLU A 28 -11.09 73.97 -34.41
N SER A 29 -9.86 73.89 -34.94
CA SER A 29 -9.47 72.74 -35.75
C SER A 29 -9.32 71.51 -34.87
N ILE A 30 -9.93 70.40 -35.26
CA ILE A 30 -9.86 69.13 -34.55
C ILE A 30 -8.78 68.21 -35.13
N GLU A 31 -8.26 67.33 -34.28
CA GLU A 31 -7.47 66.17 -34.68
C GLU A 31 -8.40 64.97 -34.77
N LEU A 32 -8.31 64.23 -35.88
CA LEU A 32 -8.98 62.95 -36.01
C LEU A 32 -7.99 61.85 -35.62
N THR A 33 -8.17 61.30 -34.43
CA THR A 33 -7.45 60.12 -33.94
C THR A 33 -8.18 58.86 -34.38
N ARG A 34 -7.61 57.66 -34.12
CA ARG A 34 -8.34 56.41 -34.42
C ARG A 34 -9.56 56.17 -33.52
N ALA A 35 -9.67 56.87 -32.39
CA ALA A 35 -10.85 56.80 -31.52
C ALA A 35 -11.93 57.81 -31.90
N THR A 36 -11.68 58.73 -32.84
CA THR A 36 -12.67 59.74 -33.19
C THR A 36 -13.87 59.12 -33.89
N GLN A 37 -15.05 59.48 -33.40
CA GLN A 37 -16.36 59.06 -33.89
C GLN A 37 -17.23 60.29 -34.16
N ILE A 38 -18.13 60.17 -35.13
CA ILE A 38 -19.21 61.12 -35.37
C ILE A 38 -20.55 60.40 -35.20
N ASP A 39 -21.40 60.94 -34.32
CA ASP A 39 -22.77 60.50 -34.10
C ASP A 39 -23.74 61.54 -34.68
N PHE A 40 -24.81 61.11 -35.36
CA PHE A 40 -25.88 62.01 -35.83
C PHE A 40 -27.15 61.26 -36.20
N ASP A 41 -28.27 61.95 -36.15
CA ASP A 41 -29.53 61.50 -36.74
C ASP A 41 -29.69 62.07 -38.14
N PHE A 42 -30.05 61.23 -39.10
CA PHE A 42 -30.32 61.64 -40.47
C PHE A 42 -31.73 61.27 -40.89
N THR A 43 -32.51 62.28 -41.27
CA THR A 43 -33.87 62.14 -41.79
C THR A 43 -33.86 62.44 -43.28
N LEU A 44 -34.39 61.52 -44.09
CA LEU A 44 -34.55 61.71 -45.52
C LEU A 44 -36.02 61.92 -45.88
N GLU A 45 -36.38 63.08 -46.42
CA GLU A 45 -37.76 63.38 -46.84
C GLU A 45 -37.94 63.25 -48.36
N ASP A 46 -36.91 63.63 -49.13
CA ASP A 46 -36.90 63.53 -50.59
C ASP A 46 -35.45 63.27 -51.05
N MET A 47 -35.24 62.15 -51.76
CA MET A 47 -33.92 61.61 -52.13
C MET A 47 -33.42 62.22 -53.43
N GLU A 48 -32.10 62.38 -53.55
CA GLU A 48 -31.41 62.94 -54.71
C GLU A 48 -30.16 62.09 -55.00
N GLU A 49 -29.26 62.59 -55.86
CA GLU A 49 -28.10 61.82 -56.31
C GLU A 49 -27.21 61.40 -55.12
N VAL A 50 -26.92 62.33 -54.20
CA VAL A 50 -26.12 62.10 -52.98
C VAL A 50 -26.56 62.99 -51.82
N GLN A 51 -26.75 62.40 -50.64
CA GLN A 51 -26.84 63.08 -49.35
C GLN A 51 -25.69 62.64 -48.46
N ALA A 52 -24.80 63.57 -48.10
CA ALA A 52 -23.57 63.23 -47.41
C ALA A 52 -23.17 64.26 -46.33
N ILE A 53 -22.38 63.76 -45.37
CA ILE A 53 -21.68 64.54 -44.36
C ILE A 53 -20.16 64.34 -44.52
N CYS A 54 -19.38 65.41 -44.41
CA CYS A 54 -17.92 65.35 -44.56
C CYS A 54 -17.17 66.14 -43.50
N LEU A 55 -15.94 65.72 -43.21
CA LEU A 55 -14.98 66.46 -42.38
C LEU A 55 -13.76 66.86 -43.22
N ASP A 56 -13.46 68.15 -43.31
CA ASP A 56 -12.41 68.65 -44.19
C ASP A 56 -11.48 69.66 -43.50
N LYS A 57 -10.26 69.78 -44.05
CA LYS A 57 -9.21 70.70 -43.59
C LYS A 57 -9.32 72.06 -44.26
N ASP A 58 -9.85 72.09 -45.49
CA ASP A 58 -10.05 73.33 -46.24
C ASP A 58 -11.45 73.38 -46.88
N ARG A 59 -11.68 74.40 -47.72
CA ARG A 59 -12.98 74.59 -48.42
C ARG A 59 -12.96 74.00 -49.85
N ASN A 60 -11.90 73.29 -50.23
CA ASN A 60 -11.77 72.63 -51.52
C ASN A 60 -12.24 71.19 -51.37
N MET A 61 -13.33 70.86 -52.06
CA MET A 61 -13.85 69.50 -52.03
C MET A 61 -12.96 68.57 -52.87
N ASP A 62 -12.06 67.83 -52.23
CA ASP A 62 -11.21 66.81 -52.89
C ASP A 62 -11.78 65.40 -52.82
N GLY A 63 -12.93 65.24 -52.14
CA GLY A 63 -13.73 64.02 -52.08
C GLY A 63 -13.17 62.92 -51.17
N LYS A 64 -12.23 63.22 -50.26
CA LYS A 64 -11.53 62.16 -49.50
C LYS A 64 -12.14 61.80 -48.14
N ASN A 65 -13.06 62.59 -47.58
CA ASN A 65 -13.53 62.44 -46.19
C ASN A 65 -15.06 62.57 -46.02
N CYS A 66 -15.83 61.99 -46.95
CA CYS A 66 -17.29 62.09 -46.98
C CYS A 66 -17.98 60.74 -46.77
N PHE A 67 -19.11 60.77 -46.06
CA PHE A 67 -20.00 59.63 -45.82
C PHE A 67 -21.39 59.90 -46.41
N ILE A 68 -21.86 58.98 -47.26
CA ILE A 68 -23.15 59.07 -47.94
C ILE A 68 -24.20 58.38 -47.06
N ALA A 69 -25.12 59.15 -46.49
CA ALA A 69 -26.24 58.65 -45.71
C ALA A 69 -27.40 58.15 -46.61
N SER A 70 -27.59 58.76 -47.78
CA SER A 70 -28.52 58.27 -48.81
C SER A 70 -28.11 58.77 -50.20
N GLY A 71 -28.64 58.13 -51.26
CA GLY A 71 -28.34 58.49 -52.66
C GLY A 71 -27.85 57.33 -53.51
N HIS A 72 -28.08 57.44 -54.82
CA HIS A 72 -27.85 56.38 -55.81
C HIS A 72 -26.61 56.59 -56.70
N GLN A 73 -25.95 57.74 -56.63
CA GLN A 73 -24.76 58.02 -57.44
C GLN A 73 -23.60 57.09 -57.03
N ASN A 74 -22.79 56.69 -58.03
CA ASN A 74 -21.61 55.86 -57.82
C ASN A 74 -20.35 56.72 -57.80
N ILE A 75 -20.16 57.45 -56.71
CA ILE A 75 -18.95 58.24 -56.43
C ILE A 75 -18.08 57.55 -55.38
N ASN A 76 -16.78 57.85 -55.35
CA ASN A 76 -15.79 57.21 -54.49
C ASN A 76 -15.83 57.72 -53.03
N TRP A 77 -17.02 57.85 -52.45
CA TRP A 77 -17.24 58.19 -51.03
C TRP A 77 -17.80 56.99 -50.29
N LYS A 78 -17.73 57.01 -48.95
CA LYS A 78 -18.13 55.88 -48.13
C LYS A 78 -19.64 55.87 -47.96
N LYS A 79 -20.33 54.90 -48.58
CA LYS A 79 -21.77 54.70 -48.36
C LYS A 79 -22.02 54.10 -47.00
N LEU A 80 -22.87 54.74 -46.20
CA LEU A 80 -23.33 54.19 -44.93
C LEU A 80 -24.31 53.07 -45.23
N SER A 81 -24.15 51.96 -44.51
CA SER A 81 -25.00 50.77 -44.69
C SER A 81 -25.69 50.45 -43.37
N PRO A 82 -27.03 50.27 -43.37
CA PRO A 82 -27.94 50.61 -44.47
C PRO A 82 -28.03 52.13 -44.71
N GLN A 83 -28.28 52.53 -45.96
CA GLN A 83 -28.63 53.91 -46.29
C GLN A 83 -30.04 54.22 -45.78
N THR A 84 -30.29 55.46 -45.38
CA THR A 84 -31.62 55.89 -44.91
C THR A 84 -32.60 55.94 -46.09
N ALA A 85 -33.77 55.31 -45.90
CA ALA A 85 -34.85 55.32 -46.89
C ALA A 85 -35.68 56.62 -46.81
N VAL A 86 -36.41 56.93 -47.88
CA VAL A 86 -37.31 58.10 -47.89
C VAL A 86 -38.42 57.91 -46.84
N GLY A 87 -38.61 58.91 -45.99
CA GLY A 87 -39.53 58.88 -44.85
C GLY A 87 -38.94 58.29 -43.56
N GLU A 88 -37.68 57.88 -43.56
CA GLU A 88 -36.98 57.31 -42.40
C GLU A 88 -36.08 58.35 -41.71
N THR A 89 -36.00 58.27 -40.38
CA THR A 89 -34.93 58.86 -39.57
C THR A 89 -34.04 57.73 -39.07
N ARG A 90 -32.72 57.83 -39.27
CA ARG A 90 -31.76 56.84 -38.83
C ARG A 90 -30.64 57.50 -38.04
N HIS A 91 -30.28 56.90 -36.92
CA HIS A 91 -29.10 57.26 -36.16
C HIS A 91 -27.86 56.60 -36.77
N TYR A 92 -26.80 57.37 -36.97
CA TYR A 92 -25.52 56.92 -37.51
C TYR A 92 -24.40 57.22 -36.54
N LYS A 93 -23.63 56.18 -36.21
CA LYS A 93 -22.36 56.25 -35.49
C LYS A 93 -21.23 55.83 -36.40
N ILE A 94 -20.38 56.77 -36.80
CA ILE A 94 -19.30 56.51 -37.76
C ILE A 94 -17.95 56.65 -37.07
N PRO A 95 -17.10 55.63 -37.08
CA PRO A 95 -15.73 55.75 -36.60
C PRO A 95 -14.84 56.44 -37.64
N VAL A 96 -15.00 57.76 -37.78
CA VAL A 96 -14.26 58.57 -38.77
C VAL A 96 -12.75 58.34 -38.71
N GLY A 97 -12.22 58.15 -37.49
CA GLY A 97 -10.82 57.84 -37.21
C GLY A 97 -10.27 56.56 -37.85
N MET A 98 -11.13 55.61 -38.21
CA MET A 98 -10.73 54.36 -38.90
C MET A 98 -10.51 54.56 -40.38
N TYR A 99 -11.16 55.56 -40.96
CA TYR A 99 -11.08 55.85 -42.40
C TYR A 99 -10.01 56.89 -42.69
N PHE A 100 -9.88 57.89 -41.82
CA PHE A 100 -8.96 58.99 -41.98
C PHE A 100 -8.52 59.53 -40.62
N THR A 101 -7.21 59.76 -40.49
CA THR A 101 -6.61 60.38 -39.30
C THR A 101 -5.86 61.66 -39.66
N GLY A 102 -5.50 62.44 -38.64
CA GLY A 102 -4.57 63.56 -38.75
C GLY A 102 -5.12 64.87 -38.21
N THR A 103 -4.29 65.91 -38.27
CA THR A 103 -4.59 67.21 -37.68
C THR A 103 -5.13 68.20 -38.72
N GLY A 104 -5.81 69.24 -38.22
CA GLY A 104 -6.18 70.43 -39.00
C GLY A 104 -7.56 70.37 -39.66
N TYR A 105 -8.45 69.47 -39.24
CA TYR A 105 -9.83 69.43 -39.74
C TYR A 105 -10.62 70.60 -39.17
N LYS A 106 -11.15 71.48 -40.02
CA LYS A 106 -11.78 72.74 -39.62
C LYS A 106 -13.20 72.91 -40.15
N TYR A 107 -13.64 72.05 -41.07
CA TYR A 107 -14.92 72.21 -41.74
C TYR A 107 -15.78 70.95 -41.61
N LEU A 108 -17.01 71.13 -41.12
CA LEU A 108 -18.08 70.14 -41.18
C LEU A 108 -18.99 70.48 -42.36
N ILE A 109 -19.10 69.58 -43.32
CA ILE A 109 -19.77 69.83 -44.60
C ILE A 109 -21.03 68.99 -44.67
N PHE A 110 -22.16 69.63 -44.96
CA PHE A 110 -23.41 68.97 -45.30
C PHE A 110 -23.68 69.12 -46.80
N MET A 111 -24.06 68.02 -47.44
CA MET A 111 -24.20 67.95 -48.88
C MET A 111 -25.49 67.26 -49.28
N GLN A 112 -26.19 67.90 -50.22
CA GLN A 112 -27.25 67.31 -51.02
C GLN A 112 -27.00 67.70 -52.46
N ASP A 113 -26.51 66.73 -53.24
CA ASP A 113 -26.15 66.91 -54.65
C ASP A 113 -27.33 66.51 -55.56
N ASN A 114 -27.63 67.40 -56.50
CA ASN A 114 -28.63 67.24 -57.56
C ASN A 114 -28.20 68.07 -58.77
N ASP A 115 -27.58 67.39 -59.73
CA ASP A 115 -27.16 67.90 -61.03
C ASP A 115 -28.20 67.64 -62.13
N SER A 116 -29.42 67.25 -61.76
CA SER A 116 -30.52 67.14 -62.71
C SER A 116 -30.96 68.52 -63.25
N SER A 117 -31.78 68.49 -64.32
CA SER A 117 -32.36 69.72 -64.88
C SER A 117 -33.26 70.48 -63.91
N ASN A 118 -33.80 69.82 -62.87
CA ASN A 118 -34.58 70.44 -61.81
C ASN A 118 -33.81 70.35 -60.49
N ARG A 119 -33.09 71.42 -60.15
CA ARG A 119 -32.26 71.45 -58.96
C ARG A 119 -33.03 71.80 -57.69
N ASP A 120 -34.33 72.11 -57.76
CA ASP A 120 -35.14 72.54 -56.61
C ASP A 120 -35.68 71.36 -55.77
N THR A 121 -35.49 70.12 -56.20
CA THR A 121 -35.96 68.91 -55.51
C THR A 121 -34.93 68.36 -54.52
N GLY A 122 -35.40 67.57 -53.56
CA GLY A 122 -34.58 66.98 -52.51
C GLY A 122 -34.75 67.69 -51.17
N LYS A 123 -34.85 66.90 -50.10
CA LYS A 123 -34.95 67.39 -48.74
C LYS A 123 -34.40 66.38 -47.73
N SER A 124 -33.42 66.80 -46.96
CA SER A 124 -32.82 66.00 -45.89
C SER A 124 -32.46 66.83 -44.68
N THR A 125 -32.41 66.20 -43.51
CA THR A 125 -32.06 66.84 -42.24
C THR A 125 -31.02 66.01 -41.50
N PHE A 126 -29.94 66.67 -41.07
CA PHE A 126 -28.96 66.13 -40.11
C PHE A 126 -29.24 66.76 -38.75
N ALA A 127 -29.34 65.96 -37.69
CA ALA A 127 -29.60 66.42 -36.33
C ALA A 127 -28.66 65.76 -35.32
N ASN A 128 -28.49 66.39 -34.16
CA ASN A 128 -27.73 65.86 -33.03
C ASN A 128 -26.30 65.42 -33.43
N VAL A 129 -25.62 66.23 -34.25
CA VAL A 129 -24.27 65.91 -34.73
C VAL A 129 -23.26 66.11 -33.60
N GLU A 130 -22.66 65.02 -33.16
CA GLU A 130 -21.63 64.99 -32.12
C GLU A 130 -20.33 64.40 -32.70
N ILE A 131 -19.20 65.06 -32.44
CA ILE A 131 -17.88 64.54 -32.77
C ILE A 131 -17.13 64.35 -31.46
N GLY A 132 -16.69 63.13 -31.16
CA GLY A 132 -16.07 62.78 -29.89
C GLY A 132 -15.04 61.66 -30.01
N GLU A 133 -14.34 61.40 -28.92
CA GLU A 133 -13.40 60.28 -28.80
C GLU A 133 -14.07 59.12 -28.07
N ALA A 134 -13.88 57.90 -28.57
CA ALA A 134 -14.23 56.69 -27.82
C ALA A 134 -13.45 56.65 -26.49
N PRO A 135 -14.07 56.21 -25.38
CA PRO A 135 -13.38 56.07 -24.10
C PRO A 135 -12.29 54.99 -24.20
N ASP A 136 -11.23 55.13 -23.39
CA ASP A 136 -10.18 54.12 -23.28
C ASP A 136 -10.72 52.85 -22.58
N LEU A 137 -10.26 51.67 -23.00
CA LEU A 137 -10.68 50.39 -22.40
C LEU A 137 -9.94 50.17 -21.07
N LEU A 138 -10.67 50.01 -19.98
CA LEU A 138 -10.11 49.73 -18.67
C LEU A 138 -9.89 48.22 -18.49
N VAL A 139 -8.65 47.84 -18.23
CA VAL A 139 -8.27 46.50 -17.80
C VAL A 139 -7.50 46.56 -16.48
N LYS A 140 -7.40 45.45 -15.77
CA LYS A 140 -6.53 45.34 -14.59
C LYS A 140 -5.25 44.61 -14.93
N VAL A 141 -4.09 45.17 -14.58
CA VAL A 141 -2.81 44.48 -14.69
C VAL A 141 -2.20 44.41 -13.30
N ASN A 142 -2.05 43.20 -12.77
CA ASN A 142 -1.58 42.92 -11.41
C ASN A 142 -2.33 43.74 -10.34
N GLY A 143 -3.66 43.79 -10.46
CA GLY A 143 -4.55 44.51 -9.55
C GLY A 143 -4.61 46.03 -9.77
N LYS A 144 -3.85 46.59 -10.72
CA LYS A 144 -3.84 48.02 -11.04
C LYS A 144 -4.68 48.34 -12.27
N ASP A 145 -5.56 49.32 -12.14
CA ASP A 145 -6.31 49.89 -13.26
C ASP A 145 -5.36 50.44 -14.34
N THR A 146 -5.54 49.95 -15.56
CA THR A 146 -4.72 50.23 -16.73
C THR A 146 -5.64 50.57 -17.90
N PHE A 147 -5.53 51.80 -18.41
CA PHE A 147 -6.34 52.30 -19.52
C PHE A 147 -5.62 52.03 -20.85
N LEU A 148 -6.25 51.25 -21.71
CA LEU A 148 -5.76 50.93 -23.05
C LEU A 148 -6.23 52.04 -24.02
N PRO A 149 -5.30 52.83 -24.59
CA PRO A 149 -5.64 54.04 -25.33
C PRO A 149 -6.30 53.70 -26.66
N MET A 150 -7.61 53.96 -26.78
CA MET A 150 -8.36 53.55 -27.97
C MET A 150 -7.98 54.36 -29.21
N ARG A 151 -7.41 55.54 -29.00
CA ARG A 151 -6.83 56.39 -30.04
C ARG A 151 -5.62 55.77 -30.75
N GLU A 152 -4.97 54.77 -30.15
CA GLU A 152 -3.77 54.09 -30.66
C GLU A 152 -4.05 52.69 -31.21
N GLN A 153 -5.30 52.25 -31.25
CA GLN A 153 -5.67 50.91 -31.72
C GLN A 153 -5.13 50.63 -33.13
N VAL A 154 -4.64 49.42 -33.39
CA VAL A 154 -4.05 49.01 -34.67
C VAL A 154 -5.11 48.31 -35.51
N ALA A 155 -5.35 48.87 -36.70
CA ALA A 155 -6.50 48.57 -37.57
C ALA A 155 -6.23 47.57 -38.71
N ALA A 156 -5.10 46.86 -38.70
CA ALA A 156 -4.84 45.71 -39.57
C ALA A 156 -3.45 45.16 -39.24
N PHE A 157 -3.36 44.16 -38.37
CA PHE A 157 -2.15 43.34 -38.22
C PHE A 157 -2.15 42.14 -39.19
N ASP A 158 -3.29 41.83 -39.80
CA ASP A 158 -3.44 40.76 -40.80
C ASP A 158 -4.11 41.33 -42.06
N SER A 159 -3.35 41.45 -43.15
CA SER A 159 -3.78 42.18 -44.34
C SER A 159 -4.93 41.46 -45.06
N GLY A 160 -6.13 42.06 -45.05
CA GLY A 160 -7.29 41.61 -45.82
C GLY A 160 -8.44 41.03 -44.99
N GLN A 161 -8.24 40.82 -43.68
CA GLN A 161 -9.30 40.33 -42.80
C GLN A 161 -10.10 41.45 -42.14
N ASP A 162 -9.43 42.46 -41.61
CA ASP A 162 -10.10 43.47 -40.79
C ASP A 162 -11.06 44.40 -41.56
N SER A 163 -12.27 44.61 -41.02
CA SER A 163 -13.24 45.55 -41.57
C SER A 163 -13.06 46.94 -40.96
N THR A 164 -12.94 47.99 -41.78
CA THR A 164 -13.01 49.38 -41.27
C THR A 164 -14.43 49.84 -40.93
N ALA A 165 -15.44 49.00 -41.22
CA ALA A 165 -16.85 49.35 -41.04
C ALA A 165 -17.33 49.27 -39.59
N TYR A 166 -16.64 48.50 -38.74
CA TYR A 166 -17.04 48.25 -37.36
C TYR A 166 -15.89 48.62 -36.41
N PRO A 167 -16.11 49.57 -35.46
CA PRO A 167 -15.13 49.88 -34.44
C PRO A 167 -15.24 48.92 -33.24
N LEU A 168 -14.19 48.85 -32.43
CA LEU A 168 -14.33 48.36 -31.06
C LEU A 168 -15.25 49.32 -30.29
N ALA A 169 -16.41 48.83 -29.85
CA ALA A 169 -17.40 49.63 -29.14
C ALA A 169 -17.19 49.52 -27.64
N VAL A 170 -16.41 50.44 -27.08
CA VAL A 170 -16.15 50.52 -25.64
C VAL A 170 -17.33 51.16 -24.91
N SER A 171 -17.75 50.60 -23.78
CA SER A 171 -18.81 51.18 -22.96
C SER A 171 -18.40 52.55 -22.38
N PRO A 172 -19.36 53.45 -22.05
CA PRO A 172 -19.05 54.78 -21.53
C PRO A 172 -18.18 54.80 -20.27
N ASP A 173 -18.24 53.74 -19.46
CA ASP A 173 -17.42 53.55 -18.26
C ASP A 173 -16.05 52.90 -18.52
N GLY A 174 -15.77 52.50 -19.76
CA GLY A 174 -14.54 51.80 -20.15
C GLY A 174 -14.46 50.34 -19.74
N LEU A 175 -15.46 49.76 -19.07
CA LEU A 175 -15.35 48.42 -18.46
C LEU A 175 -15.60 47.25 -19.41
N SER A 176 -16.16 47.53 -20.59
CA SER A 176 -16.48 46.50 -21.58
C SER A 176 -16.20 46.96 -23.00
N VAL A 177 -15.94 46.00 -23.89
CA VAL A 177 -15.77 46.21 -25.33
C VAL A 177 -16.63 45.22 -26.10
N ARG A 178 -17.50 45.74 -26.97
CA ARG A 178 -18.35 44.97 -27.87
C ARG A 178 -17.77 44.93 -29.28
N LEU A 179 -17.83 43.76 -29.90
CA LEU A 179 -17.42 43.48 -31.27
C LEU A 179 -18.65 43.06 -32.08
N GLU A 180 -18.92 43.75 -33.18
CA GLU A 180 -20.00 43.42 -34.13
C GLU A 180 -19.43 43.28 -35.55
N GLY A 181 -19.73 42.17 -36.23
CA GLY A 181 -19.15 41.88 -37.54
C GLY A 181 -17.65 41.50 -37.49
N ASN A 182 -17.03 41.38 -38.67
CA ASN A 182 -15.65 40.92 -38.82
C ASN A 182 -14.64 41.98 -38.35
N ILE A 183 -13.94 41.73 -37.25
CA ILE A 183 -13.06 42.70 -36.57
C ILE A 183 -11.77 42.01 -36.13
N HIS A 184 -10.61 42.55 -36.50
CA HIS A 184 -9.30 42.05 -36.05
C HIS A 184 -8.48 43.20 -35.48
N ARG A 185 -8.73 43.61 -34.22
CA ARG A 185 -8.19 44.85 -33.64
C ARG A 185 -7.32 44.60 -32.41
N ALA A 186 -6.22 45.35 -32.32
CA ALA A 186 -5.29 45.27 -31.20
C ALA A 186 -5.15 46.65 -30.57
N VAL A 187 -5.12 46.72 -29.24
CA VAL A 187 -4.96 47.96 -28.48
C VAL A 187 -3.67 47.87 -27.69
N PRO A 188 -2.77 48.87 -27.78
CA PRO A 188 -1.50 48.82 -27.06
C PRO A 188 -1.73 48.87 -25.55
N LEU A 189 -0.91 48.12 -24.83
CA LEU A 189 -0.76 48.26 -23.38
C LEU A 189 0.15 49.48 -23.11
N PRO A 190 -0.15 50.33 -22.10
CA PRO A 190 0.69 51.48 -21.75
C PRO A 190 2.14 51.12 -21.40
N ALA A 191 2.36 49.89 -20.94
CA ALA A 191 3.67 49.30 -20.73
C ALA A 191 3.61 47.80 -21.09
N PRO A 192 4.70 47.22 -21.62
CA PRO A 192 4.76 45.79 -21.88
C PRO A 192 4.54 44.95 -20.60
N VAL A 193 3.81 43.85 -20.73
CA VAL A 193 3.48 42.92 -19.65
C VAL A 193 4.19 41.59 -19.85
N VAL A 194 5.07 41.22 -18.93
CA VAL A 194 5.75 39.92 -18.94
C VAL A 194 4.77 38.86 -18.45
N ILE A 195 4.50 37.86 -19.29
CA ILE A 195 3.66 36.70 -18.94
C ILE A 195 4.58 35.64 -18.36
N THR A 196 4.49 35.46 -17.05
CA THR A 196 5.22 34.40 -16.33
C THR A 196 4.32 33.18 -16.20
N ARG A 197 4.88 32.02 -15.82
CA ARG A 197 4.08 30.80 -15.56
C ARG A 197 3.00 30.96 -14.47
N ASN A 198 3.11 32.04 -13.70
CA ASN A 198 2.20 32.45 -12.64
C ASN A 198 1.25 33.58 -13.08
N THR A 199 0.91 33.69 -14.36
CA THR A 199 0.02 34.73 -14.88
C THR A 199 -1.30 34.12 -15.38
N ASN A 200 -2.43 34.63 -14.89
CA ASN A 200 -3.77 34.32 -15.40
C ASN A 200 -4.32 35.53 -16.18
N LEU A 201 -5.18 35.23 -17.16
CA LEU A 201 -6.02 36.18 -17.88
C LEU A 201 -7.47 35.89 -17.48
N ASP A 202 -8.04 36.80 -16.69
CA ASP A 202 -9.42 36.74 -16.19
C ASP A 202 -10.30 37.69 -17.00
N PHE A 203 -11.50 37.28 -17.42
CA PHE A 203 -12.48 38.16 -18.09
C PHE A 203 -13.85 37.50 -18.16
N ASP A 204 -14.88 38.31 -18.32
CA ASP A 204 -16.22 37.84 -18.70
C ASP A 204 -16.41 37.99 -20.22
N PHE A 205 -16.99 36.96 -20.83
CA PHE A 205 -17.32 36.95 -22.24
C PHE A 205 -18.80 36.64 -22.44
N THR A 206 -19.49 37.52 -23.13
CA THR A 206 -20.90 37.37 -23.50
C THR A 206 -21.02 37.12 -24.99
N LEU A 207 -21.63 36.01 -25.38
CA LEU A 207 -21.86 35.66 -26.78
C LEU A 207 -23.32 35.91 -27.16
N VAL A 208 -23.55 36.81 -28.13
CA VAL A 208 -24.90 37.14 -28.62
C VAL A 208 -25.17 36.49 -29.98
N GLU A 209 -24.17 36.46 -30.85
CA GLU A 209 -24.25 35.78 -32.14
C GLU A 209 -22.90 35.16 -32.50
N VAL A 210 -22.87 33.83 -32.70
CA VAL A 210 -21.66 33.08 -33.05
C VAL A 210 -21.31 33.19 -34.55
N LYS A 211 -20.01 33.27 -34.85
CA LYS A 211 -19.41 33.14 -36.20
C LYS A 211 -18.17 32.25 -36.19
N ASP A 212 -17.26 32.45 -37.14
CA ASP A 212 -16.14 31.56 -37.38
C ASP A 212 -15.25 31.48 -36.14
N ILE A 213 -14.81 32.62 -35.60
CA ILE A 213 -14.00 32.69 -34.37
C ILE A 213 -14.31 33.93 -33.54
N HIS A 214 -14.38 33.79 -32.22
CA HIS A 214 -14.32 34.86 -31.23
C HIS A 214 -13.13 34.59 -30.31
N SER A 215 -12.19 35.51 -30.23
CA SER A 215 -10.98 35.32 -29.42
C SER A 215 -10.42 36.60 -28.83
N ILE A 216 -9.70 36.43 -27.73
CA ILE A 216 -8.84 37.43 -27.10
C ILE A 216 -7.39 36.96 -27.20
N CYS A 217 -6.47 37.86 -27.53
CA CYS A 217 -5.08 37.50 -27.77
C CYS A 217 -4.10 38.42 -27.07
N LEU A 218 -3.01 37.82 -26.59
CA LEU A 218 -1.85 38.50 -26.05
C LEU A 218 -0.79 38.58 -27.14
N ILE A 219 -0.43 39.80 -27.55
CA ILE A 219 0.44 40.03 -28.70
C ILE A 219 1.70 40.79 -28.26
N GLU A 220 2.88 40.21 -28.47
CA GLU A 220 4.16 40.87 -28.22
C GLU A 220 4.46 41.93 -29.29
N THR A 221 4.23 41.61 -30.57
CA THR A 221 4.36 42.58 -31.67
C THR A 221 3.28 42.35 -32.73
N PRO A 222 2.82 43.38 -33.47
CA PRO A 222 1.75 43.25 -34.47
C PRO A 222 2.07 42.32 -35.67
N SER A 223 3.21 41.62 -35.67
CA SER A 223 3.64 40.66 -36.69
C SER A 223 4.06 39.29 -36.11
N SER A 224 3.88 39.04 -34.81
CA SER A 224 4.28 37.79 -34.13
C SER A 224 3.19 36.72 -34.16
N ASN A 225 3.55 35.47 -33.79
CA ASN A 225 2.58 34.44 -33.43
C ASN A 225 1.57 35.00 -32.41
N ARG A 226 0.28 34.78 -32.70
CA ARG A 226 -0.82 35.31 -31.91
C ARG A 226 -1.16 34.31 -30.80
N ASN A 227 -0.84 34.63 -29.55
CA ASN A 227 -1.23 33.82 -28.38
C ASN A 227 -2.71 34.13 -28.05
N CYS A 228 -3.60 33.46 -28.78
CA CYS A 228 -5.04 33.66 -28.69
C CYS A 228 -5.74 32.55 -27.90
N VAL A 229 -6.71 32.97 -27.10
CA VAL A 229 -7.72 32.13 -26.47
C VAL A 229 -9.00 32.24 -27.30
N ILE A 230 -9.48 31.12 -27.84
CA ILE A 230 -10.71 31.03 -28.63
C ILE A 230 -11.86 30.62 -27.72
N LEU A 231 -12.90 31.45 -27.71
CA LEU A 231 -13.99 31.44 -26.72
C LEU A 231 -15.32 30.94 -27.30
N ALA A 232 -15.47 31.07 -28.61
CA ALA A 232 -16.59 30.57 -29.39
C ALA A 232 -16.20 30.55 -30.87
N GLY A 233 -16.78 29.65 -31.65
CA GLY A 233 -16.47 29.58 -33.08
C GLY A 233 -17.11 28.38 -33.76
N THR A 234 -17.11 28.41 -35.09
CA THR A 234 -17.42 27.26 -35.96
C THR A 234 -16.19 26.73 -36.70
N GLN A 235 -15.05 27.42 -36.59
CA GLN A 235 -13.77 27.00 -37.15
C GLN A 235 -12.83 26.58 -36.02
N ASP A 236 -11.78 25.83 -36.36
CA ASP A 236 -10.66 25.58 -35.46
C ASP A 236 -9.39 26.18 -36.07
N TRP A 237 -8.78 27.12 -35.36
CA TRP A 237 -7.51 27.73 -35.76
C TRP A 237 -6.29 26.97 -35.21
N GLU A 238 -6.49 25.78 -34.61
CA GLU A 238 -5.45 25.00 -33.91
C GLU A 238 -4.75 25.83 -32.81
N ARG A 239 -5.50 26.74 -32.17
CA ARG A 239 -5.00 27.57 -31.05
C ARG A 239 -5.53 27.08 -29.71
N PHE A 240 -5.39 27.90 -28.68
CA PHE A 240 -5.91 27.58 -27.36
C PHE A 240 -7.43 27.75 -27.33
N ASN A 241 -8.14 26.66 -27.58
CA ASN A 241 -9.58 26.58 -27.38
C ASN A 241 -9.88 26.33 -25.89
N VAL A 242 -10.84 27.06 -25.35
CA VAL A 242 -11.51 26.74 -24.07
C VAL A 242 -12.86 26.10 -24.37
N ASP A 243 -13.58 25.64 -23.35
CA ASP A 243 -14.98 25.23 -23.53
C ASP A 243 -15.80 26.41 -24.02
N TYR A 244 -16.39 26.28 -25.21
CA TYR A 244 -17.02 27.41 -25.89
C TYR A 244 -18.25 27.92 -25.13
N THR A 245 -18.33 29.25 -24.99
CA THR A 245 -19.52 29.95 -24.50
C THR A 245 -20.66 29.73 -25.49
N GLN A 246 -21.86 29.45 -24.96
CA GLN A 246 -23.05 29.24 -25.78
C GLN A 246 -23.74 30.58 -26.10
N VAL A 247 -24.52 30.60 -27.18
CA VAL A 247 -25.26 31.82 -27.58
C VAL A 247 -26.28 32.19 -26.48
N GLY A 248 -26.23 33.43 -26.01
CA GLY A 248 -27.05 33.96 -24.93
C GLY A 248 -26.43 33.82 -23.53
N GLU A 249 -25.24 33.23 -23.41
CA GLU A 249 -24.51 33.05 -22.15
C GLU A 249 -23.48 34.16 -21.91
N THR A 250 -23.31 34.54 -20.64
CA THR A 250 -22.11 35.25 -20.15
C THR A 250 -21.31 34.27 -19.31
N ARG A 251 -20.07 33.99 -19.71
CA ARG A 251 -19.15 33.09 -19.00
C ARG A 251 -17.96 33.86 -18.47
N HIS A 252 -17.59 33.60 -17.21
CA HIS A 252 -16.31 34.04 -16.65
C HIS A 252 -15.22 33.04 -17.03
N TYR A 253 -14.11 33.53 -17.55
CA TYR A 253 -12.92 32.74 -17.85
C TYR A 253 -11.77 33.19 -16.97
N SER A 254 -11.10 32.24 -16.31
CA SER A 254 -9.77 32.43 -15.73
C SER A 254 -8.79 31.51 -16.46
N VAL A 255 -8.07 32.06 -17.43
CA VAL A 255 -7.17 31.29 -18.30
C VAL A 255 -5.74 31.41 -17.78
N PRO A 256 -5.05 30.33 -17.44
CA PRO A 256 -3.68 30.38 -16.93
C PRO A 256 -2.69 30.53 -18.08
N VAL A 257 -2.79 31.66 -18.78
CA VAL A 257 -1.98 32.02 -19.96
C VAL A 257 -0.48 31.91 -19.70
N GLY A 258 -0.03 31.99 -18.45
CA GLY A 258 1.34 31.73 -18.06
C GLY A 258 1.85 30.33 -18.36
N LEU A 259 1.00 29.31 -18.21
CA LEU A 259 1.37 27.91 -18.46
C LEU A 259 1.48 27.61 -19.95
N PHE A 260 0.69 28.30 -20.78
CA PHE A 260 0.54 28.00 -22.21
C PHE A 260 1.25 29.01 -23.13
N PHE A 261 1.36 30.26 -22.69
CA PHE A 261 1.87 31.39 -23.47
C PHE A 261 2.91 32.22 -22.68
N PRO A 262 3.92 31.61 -22.02
CA PRO A 262 4.93 32.38 -21.31
C PRO A 262 5.71 33.24 -22.31
N THR A 263 5.97 34.50 -21.96
CA THR A 263 6.83 35.37 -22.77
C THR A 263 8.26 34.82 -22.73
N ALA A 264 8.94 34.80 -23.88
CA ALA A 264 10.30 34.28 -23.97
C ALA A 264 11.26 35.06 -23.05
N ALA A 265 12.26 34.38 -22.49
CA ALA A 265 13.28 35.01 -21.67
C ALA A 265 13.99 36.13 -22.46
N GLY A 266 14.01 37.35 -21.90
CA GLY A 266 14.56 38.54 -22.57
C GLY A 266 13.63 39.22 -23.58
N SER A 267 12.39 38.75 -23.76
CA SER A 267 11.36 39.47 -24.50
C SER A 267 10.99 40.78 -23.78
N ALA A 268 10.55 41.78 -24.55
CA ALA A 268 9.91 42.97 -24.00
C ALA A 268 8.58 42.64 -23.29
N GLY A 269 7.98 41.48 -23.58
CA GLY A 269 6.67 41.06 -23.07
C GLY A 269 5.52 41.37 -24.03
N VAL A 270 4.30 41.10 -23.59
CA VAL A 270 3.06 41.39 -24.32
C VAL A 270 2.86 42.89 -24.40
N GLN A 271 2.70 43.43 -25.60
CA GLN A 271 2.57 44.88 -25.84
C GLN A 271 1.15 45.27 -26.29
N TYR A 272 0.33 44.31 -26.73
CA TYR A 272 -1.03 44.59 -27.18
C TYR A 272 -1.99 43.52 -26.67
N LEU A 273 -3.19 43.98 -26.32
CA LEU A 273 -4.35 43.12 -26.14
C LEU A 273 -5.18 43.20 -27.41
N ALA A 274 -5.46 42.06 -28.05
CA ALA A 274 -6.23 42.02 -29.28
C ALA A 274 -7.54 41.27 -29.10
N PHE A 275 -8.55 41.74 -29.81
CA PHE A 275 -9.87 41.13 -29.89
C PHE A 275 -10.11 40.81 -31.35
N LEU A 276 -10.29 39.52 -31.63
CA LEU A 276 -10.50 39.02 -32.98
C LEU A 276 -11.86 38.35 -33.03
N HIS A 277 -12.65 38.82 -33.96
CA HIS A 277 -13.89 38.22 -34.38
C HIS A 277 -13.80 37.99 -35.88
N ASP A 278 -13.66 36.72 -36.24
CA ASP A 278 -13.51 36.29 -37.62
C ASP A 278 -14.83 35.79 -38.19
N ASN A 279 -15.09 36.18 -39.42
CA ASN A 279 -16.26 35.84 -40.21
C ASN A 279 -15.90 35.99 -41.68
N ASP A 280 -15.49 34.89 -42.29
CA ASP A 280 -15.08 34.82 -43.69
C ASP A 280 -16.26 34.61 -44.64
N THR A 281 -17.49 34.58 -44.12
CA THR A 281 -18.70 34.48 -44.94
C THR A 281 -19.00 35.79 -45.70
N SER A 282 -19.90 35.72 -46.69
CA SER A 282 -20.40 36.91 -47.37
C SER A 282 -21.17 37.88 -46.44
N GLN A 283 -21.52 37.44 -45.23
CA GLN A 283 -22.24 38.21 -44.22
C GLN A 283 -21.28 38.76 -43.15
N ARG A 284 -20.18 39.41 -43.57
CA ARG A 284 -19.14 39.97 -42.69
C ARG A 284 -19.63 40.99 -41.65
N TRP A 285 -20.88 41.43 -41.73
CA TRP A 285 -21.53 42.33 -40.78
C TRP A 285 -22.19 41.62 -39.59
N ARG A 286 -22.20 40.28 -39.56
CA ARG A 286 -22.86 39.51 -38.51
C ARG A 286 -21.87 38.96 -37.48
N GLY A 287 -22.43 38.54 -36.35
CA GLY A 287 -21.70 38.06 -35.17
C GLY A 287 -21.53 39.17 -34.15
N ASP A 288 -21.66 38.81 -32.87
CA ASP A 288 -21.78 39.78 -31.79
C ASP A 288 -21.30 39.16 -30.47
N SER A 289 -20.32 39.82 -29.86
CA SER A 289 -19.75 39.40 -28.58
C SER A 289 -19.24 40.59 -27.78
N THR A 290 -19.26 40.46 -26.45
CA THR A 290 -18.81 41.50 -25.52
C THR A 290 -17.83 40.90 -24.52
N TYR A 291 -16.72 41.62 -24.28
CA TYR A 291 -15.71 41.29 -23.28
C TYR A 291 -15.77 42.33 -22.16
N SER A 292 -15.72 41.90 -20.91
CA SER A 292 -15.70 42.80 -19.74
C SER A 292 -14.83 42.25 -18.61
N ASN A 293 -14.54 43.09 -17.61
CA ASN A 293 -13.80 42.69 -16.41
C ASN A 293 -12.43 42.05 -16.70
N ILE A 294 -11.75 42.53 -17.74
CA ILE A 294 -10.49 41.95 -18.21
C ILE A 294 -9.37 42.26 -17.23
N ALA A 295 -8.66 41.21 -16.77
CA ALA A 295 -7.54 41.31 -15.86
C ALA A 295 -6.41 40.36 -16.24
N LEU A 296 -5.16 40.84 -16.17
CA LEU A 296 -3.96 40.02 -16.17
C LEU A 296 -3.43 40.00 -14.73
N SER A 297 -3.50 38.84 -14.08
CA SER A 297 -3.24 38.70 -12.65
C SER A 297 -2.03 37.79 -12.41
N LYS A 298 -1.15 38.18 -11.49
CA LYS A 298 -0.14 37.26 -10.94
C LYS A 298 -0.78 36.38 -9.86
N VAL A 299 -0.72 35.07 -10.03
CA VAL A 299 -1.26 34.07 -9.10
C VAL A 299 -0.13 33.35 -8.38
N THR A 300 -0.38 32.89 -7.15
CA THR A 300 0.54 32.00 -6.44
C THR A 300 0.15 30.57 -6.74
N ARG A 301 1.11 29.75 -7.17
CA ARG A 301 0.96 28.30 -7.33
C ARG A 301 1.85 27.62 -6.30
N PRO A 302 1.30 27.13 -5.17
CA PRO A 302 2.08 26.39 -4.18
C PRO A 302 2.77 25.19 -4.84
N ALA A 303 3.95 24.83 -4.35
CA ALA A 303 4.65 23.62 -4.79
C ALA A 303 4.00 22.38 -4.15
N LEU A 304 4.03 21.25 -4.86
CA LEU A 304 3.66 19.94 -4.31
C LEU A 304 4.90 19.31 -3.69
N THR A 305 4.89 19.03 -2.39
CA THR A 305 5.92 18.31 -1.66
C THR A 305 5.63 16.80 -1.72
N ILE A 306 6.52 16.05 -2.36
CA ILE A 306 6.56 14.58 -2.29
C ILE A 306 7.75 14.14 -1.43
N LYS A 307 7.83 12.86 -1.10
CA LYS A 307 8.98 12.31 -0.37
C LYS A 307 9.73 11.31 -1.25
N VAL A 308 11.06 11.37 -1.26
CA VAL A 308 11.92 10.42 -1.98
C VAL A 308 13.03 9.99 -1.02
N ASN A 309 13.04 8.72 -0.61
CA ASN A 309 13.97 8.16 0.37
C ASN A 309 14.06 9.03 1.64
N ASP A 310 12.91 9.32 2.26
CA ASP A 310 12.75 10.20 3.43
C ASP A 310 13.17 11.66 3.28
N VAL A 311 13.44 12.12 2.05
CA VAL A 311 13.74 13.51 1.75
C VAL A 311 12.55 14.18 1.08
N ASP A 312 12.12 15.32 1.64
CA ASP A 312 11.08 16.15 1.04
C ASP A 312 11.59 16.81 -0.25
N VAL A 313 10.86 16.60 -1.36
CA VAL A 313 11.13 17.16 -2.69
C VAL A 313 9.95 18.03 -3.11
N ALA A 314 10.20 19.33 -3.26
CA ALA A 314 9.20 20.29 -3.71
C ALA A 314 9.15 20.38 -5.24
N ILE A 315 7.98 20.07 -5.82
CA ILE A 315 7.67 20.13 -7.25
C ILE A 315 7.02 21.47 -7.56
N ASP A 316 7.63 22.25 -8.47
CA ASP A 316 7.07 23.52 -8.91
C ASP A 316 5.84 23.28 -9.81
N MET A 317 4.65 23.56 -9.27
CA MET A 317 3.38 23.40 -10.00
C MET A 317 3.21 24.38 -11.17
N ALA A 318 4.09 25.38 -11.31
CA ALA A 318 4.17 26.19 -12.51
C ALA A 318 4.80 25.42 -13.70
N THR A 319 5.44 24.28 -13.46
CA THR A 319 6.00 23.43 -14.53
C THR A 319 4.94 22.67 -15.32
N GLN A 320 3.71 22.58 -14.79
CA GLN A 320 2.66 21.73 -15.32
C GLN A 320 2.34 21.99 -16.80
N TRP A 321 2.10 20.92 -17.57
CA TRP A 321 1.78 20.98 -18.99
C TRP A 321 0.89 19.81 -19.41
N SER A 322 0.19 19.94 -20.54
CA SER A 322 -0.72 18.92 -21.07
C SER A 322 0.05 17.69 -21.56
N HIS A 323 -0.02 16.58 -20.84
CA HIS A 323 0.64 15.32 -21.21
C HIS A 323 0.05 14.73 -22.50
N MET A 324 -1.29 14.70 -22.61
CA MET A 324 -2.00 14.30 -23.83
C MET A 324 -2.87 15.46 -24.32
N ALA A 325 -2.36 16.30 -25.23
CA ALA A 325 -3.03 17.54 -25.65
C ALA A 325 -4.44 17.35 -26.25
N THR A 326 -4.74 16.17 -26.82
CA THR A 326 -6.08 15.84 -27.33
C THR A 326 -7.06 15.48 -26.22
N GLN A 327 -6.55 14.96 -25.10
CA GLN A 327 -7.36 14.52 -23.96
C GLN A 327 -7.44 15.56 -22.85
N ASP A 328 -6.36 16.26 -22.54
CA ASP A 328 -6.32 17.26 -21.47
C ASP A 328 -7.28 18.42 -21.73
N THR A 329 -8.04 18.82 -20.71
CA THR A 329 -8.73 20.10 -20.71
C THR A 329 -7.76 21.18 -20.26
N LYS A 330 -7.62 22.24 -21.07
CA LYS A 330 -6.60 23.28 -20.83
C LYS A 330 -6.92 24.21 -19.65
N VAL A 331 -8.18 24.22 -19.17
CA VAL A 331 -8.63 25.11 -18.08
C VAL A 331 -8.68 24.43 -16.71
N HIS A 332 -8.93 23.12 -16.65
CA HIS A 332 -8.77 22.34 -15.42
C HIS A 332 -7.27 22.21 -15.13
N LEU A 333 -6.84 22.55 -13.92
CA LEU A 333 -5.42 22.55 -13.53
C LEU A 333 -5.15 21.51 -12.44
N LEU A 334 -3.87 21.17 -12.27
CA LEU A 334 -3.40 20.55 -11.03
C LEU A 334 -3.31 21.63 -9.96
N GLU A 335 -4.10 21.48 -8.90
CA GLU A 335 -4.21 22.47 -7.82
C GLU A 335 -3.60 21.96 -6.52
N VAL A 336 -2.71 22.76 -5.94
CA VAL A 336 -2.20 22.54 -4.57
C VAL A 336 -2.76 23.66 -3.71
N LEU A 337 -3.49 23.29 -2.66
CA LEU A 337 -4.20 24.27 -1.82
C LEU A 337 -3.25 24.95 -0.83
N PRO A 338 -3.43 26.25 -0.53
CA PRO A 338 -2.63 26.92 0.48
C PRO A 338 -2.74 26.24 1.85
N GLY A 339 -1.61 25.76 2.39
CA GLY A 339 -1.56 25.06 3.67
C GLY A 339 -1.66 23.53 3.58
N ASP A 340 -1.84 22.99 2.37
CA ASP A 340 -1.79 21.55 2.08
C ASP A 340 -0.83 21.33 0.91
N ASP A 341 0.47 21.36 1.19
CA ASP A 341 1.52 21.20 0.19
C ASP A 341 1.80 19.73 -0.15
N ARG A 342 1.18 18.76 0.53
CA ARG A 342 1.36 17.32 0.27
C ARG A 342 0.22 16.70 -0.53
N SER A 343 -0.69 17.52 -1.05
CA SER A 343 -1.84 17.07 -1.83
C SER A 343 -1.96 17.83 -3.14
N VAL A 344 -2.33 17.11 -4.20
CA VAL A 344 -2.72 17.69 -5.49
C VAL A 344 -4.15 17.30 -5.82
N HIS A 345 -4.96 18.30 -6.16
CA HIS A 345 -6.37 18.19 -6.48
C HIS A 345 -6.59 18.24 -7.99
N LEU A 346 -7.46 17.36 -8.46
CA LEU A 346 -7.90 17.25 -9.85
C LEU A 346 -9.42 17.43 -9.91
N SER A 347 -9.88 18.18 -10.90
CA SER A 347 -11.31 18.36 -11.21
C SER A 347 -11.51 18.36 -12.73
N GLY A 348 -12.60 17.77 -13.21
CA GLY A 348 -12.85 17.62 -14.65
C GLY A 348 -11.85 16.68 -15.35
N ASN A 349 -11.73 16.78 -16.67
CA ASN A 349 -10.81 15.98 -17.45
C ASN A 349 -9.41 16.58 -17.42
N VAL A 350 -8.46 15.89 -16.78
CA VAL A 350 -7.10 16.39 -16.54
C VAL A 350 -6.11 15.33 -16.99
N HIS A 351 -5.20 15.70 -17.89
CA HIS A 351 -4.08 14.87 -18.32
C HIS A 351 -2.82 15.72 -18.26
N LYS A 352 -2.28 15.94 -17.06
CA LYS A 352 -1.19 16.89 -16.84
C LYS A 352 0.04 16.28 -16.21
N SER A 353 1.19 16.70 -16.72
CA SER A 353 2.51 16.34 -16.22
C SER A 353 3.14 17.52 -15.49
N VAL A 354 3.90 17.24 -14.44
CA VAL A 354 4.79 18.19 -13.73
C VAL A 354 6.23 17.69 -13.79
N ASP A 355 7.17 18.64 -13.89
CA ASP A 355 8.60 18.33 -13.96
C ASP A 355 9.17 18.17 -12.54
N LEU A 356 9.93 17.10 -12.31
CA LEU A 356 10.70 16.92 -11.08
C LEU A 356 11.96 17.82 -11.09
N PRO A 357 12.42 18.32 -9.93
CA PRO A 357 13.65 19.11 -9.85
C PRO A 357 14.91 18.27 -10.20
N SER A 358 14.84 16.96 -10.01
CA SER A 358 15.84 15.97 -10.42
C SER A 358 15.17 14.63 -10.75
N PRO A 359 15.69 13.85 -11.72
CA PRO A 359 15.14 12.53 -12.01
C PRO A 359 15.19 11.59 -10.80
N ILE A 360 14.15 10.77 -10.63
CA ILE A 360 14.09 9.67 -9.66
C ILE A 360 14.51 8.38 -10.37
N VAL A 361 15.36 7.59 -9.70
CA VAL A 361 15.80 6.28 -10.18
C VAL A 361 14.87 5.22 -9.57
N VAL A 362 14.31 4.35 -10.42
CA VAL A 362 13.52 3.19 -10.04
C VAL A 362 14.41 1.96 -10.20
N THR A 363 14.81 1.37 -9.07
CA THR A 363 15.44 0.06 -8.96
C THR A 363 14.36 -1.01 -8.79
N GLU A 364 14.72 -2.29 -8.80
CA GLU A 364 13.78 -3.38 -8.51
C GLU A 364 13.24 -3.33 -7.06
N ALA A 365 13.91 -2.62 -6.15
CA ALA A 365 13.51 -2.41 -4.76
C ALA A 365 12.66 -1.15 -4.53
N THR A 366 12.45 -0.31 -5.55
CA THR A 366 11.70 0.94 -5.37
C THR A 366 10.20 0.68 -5.22
N GLU A 367 9.62 1.32 -4.21
CA GLU A 367 8.19 1.33 -3.91
C GLU A 367 7.62 2.75 -4.06
N LEU A 368 6.32 2.80 -4.35
CA LEU A 368 5.50 3.99 -4.36
C LEU A 368 4.36 3.80 -3.37
N ASP A 369 4.35 4.66 -2.36
CA ASP A 369 3.27 4.82 -1.40
C ASP A 369 2.52 6.12 -1.72
N LEU A 370 1.20 6.07 -1.73
CA LEU A 370 0.36 7.27 -1.87
C LEU A 370 -1.05 7.03 -1.34
N ASP A 371 -1.74 8.12 -1.04
CA ASP A 371 -3.17 8.11 -0.79
C ASP A 371 -3.91 8.73 -1.98
N ILE A 372 -5.01 8.11 -2.38
CA ILE A 372 -5.97 8.68 -3.33
C ILE A 372 -7.33 8.84 -2.68
N THR A 373 -7.90 10.04 -2.74
CA THR A 373 -9.30 10.31 -2.41
C THR A 373 -10.08 10.53 -3.69
N VAL A 374 -11.19 9.81 -3.89
CA VAL A 374 -12.08 10.00 -5.05
C VAL A 374 -13.38 10.63 -4.57
N ASP A 375 -13.58 11.93 -4.80
CA ASP A 375 -14.78 12.67 -4.38
C ASP A 375 -15.93 12.55 -5.38
N GLU A 376 -15.61 12.37 -6.66
CA GLU A 376 -16.55 12.11 -7.75
C GLU A 376 -15.86 11.21 -8.77
N ILE A 377 -16.46 10.05 -9.05
CA ILE A 377 -15.85 9.03 -9.89
C ILE A 377 -15.76 9.48 -11.36
N ALA A 378 -14.64 9.17 -12.00
CA ALA A 378 -14.40 9.35 -13.42
C ALA A 378 -14.14 8.00 -14.12
N GLU A 379 -13.87 8.00 -15.42
CA GLU A 379 -13.49 6.79 -16.16
C GLU A 379 -12.16 6.21 -15.66
N ALA A 380 -11.18 7.06 -15.36
CA ALA A 380 -9.92 6.67 -14.74
C ALA A 380 -9.39 7.74 -13.78
N HIS A 381 -8.80 7.31 -12.66
CA HIS A 381 -7.94 8.13 -11.81
C HIS A 381 -6.58 7.45 -11.68
N SER A 382 -5.51 8.15 -12.00
CA SER A 382 -4.21 7.52 -12.19
C SER A 382 -3.02 8.45 -12.07
N ILE A 383 -1.87 7.84 -11.84
CA ILE A 383 -0.56 8.49 -11.81
C ILE A 383 0.37 7.76 -12.79
N CYS A 384 1.17 8.50 -13.57
CA CYS A 384 2.18 7.91 -14.46
C CYS A 384 3.57 8.49 -14.18
N LEU A 385 4.60 7.66 -14.39
CA LEU A 385 6.00 7.99 -14.15
C LEU A 385 6.75 8.06 -15.49
N GLU A 386 7.03 9.27 -15.99
CA GLU A 386 7.49 9.49 -17.36
C GLU A 386 8.92 10.07 -17.43
N ASP A 387 9.66 9.68 -18.47
CA ASP A 387 11.08 10.07 -18.69
C ASP A 387 11.30 10.98 -19.91
N SER A 388 10.20 11.34 -20.59
CA SER A 388 10.27 12.07 -21.85
C SER A 388 8.96 12.80 -22.13
N LYS A 389 9.08 14.07 -22.52
CA LYS A 389 7.94 14.89 -22.98
C LYS A 389 7.37 14.43 -24.33
N ALA A 390 8.04 13.52 -25.03
CA ALA A 390 7.68 13.08 -26.38
C ALA A 390 6.90 11.75 -26.43
N GLN A 391 6.80 10.99 -25.32
CA GLN A 391 6.23 9.64 -25.29
C GLN A 391 4.83 9.55 -24.65
N ALA A 392 3.90 10.44 -25.01
CA ALA A 392 2.49 10.38 -24.55
C ALA A 392 1.68 9.14 -25.05
N GLN A 393 2.31 8.04 -25.44
CA GLN A 393 1.66 6.84 -25.99
C GLN A 393 2.08 5.52 -25.33
N SER A 394 3.13 5.52 -24.51
CA SER A 394 3.64 4.30 -23.84
C SER A 394 3.05 4.18 -22.43
N HIS A 395 1.79 3.78 -22.31
CA HIS A 395 1.06 3.68 -21.03
C HIS A 395 1.59 2.62 -20.03
N SER A 396 2.76 2.02 -20.26
CA SER A 396 3.31 0.92 -19.45
C SER A 396 3.82 1.37 -18.07
N ARG A 397 3.79 2.68 -17.76
CA ARG A 397 4.25 3.26 -16.48
C ARG A 397 3.14 4.01 -15.75
N CYS A 398 1.90 3.76 -16.14
CA CYS A 398 0.73 4.34 -15.52
C CYS A 398 0.08 3.37 -14.54
N ILE A 399 -0.36 3.90 -13.41
CA ILE A 399 -0.98 3.17 -12.32
C ILE A 399 -2.42 3.66 -12.19
N LEU A 400 -3.37 2.77 -12.47
CA LEU A 400 -4.81 2.98 -12.36
C LEU A 400 -5.25 2.70 -10.92
N LEU A 401 -5.66 3.77 -10.23
CA LEU A 401 -5.98 3.77 -8.80
C LEU A 401 -7.48 3.81 -8.52
N GLY A 402 -8.27 4.37 -9.44
CA GLY A 402 -9.72 4.48 -9.33
C GLY A 402 -10.38 4.55 -10.70
N GLY A 403 -11.70 4.48 -10.73
CA GLY A 403 -12.50 4.70 -11.95
C GLY A 403 -13.16 3.46 -12.54
N THR A 404 -14.08 3.71 -13.46
CA THR A 404 -14.99 2.70 -14.03
C THR A 404 -14.39 1.87 -15.17
N GLN A 405 -13.34 2.37 -15.85
CA GLN A 405 -12.74 1.68 -16.99
C GLN A 405 -11.67 0.65 -16.57
N ARG A 406 -11.46 -0.35 -17.42
CA ARG A 406 -10.33 -1.29 -17.33
C ARG A 406 -9.36 -0.99 -18.47
N LEU A 407 -8.12 -0.66 -18.12
CA LEU A 407 -7.07 -0.32 -19.07
C LEU A 407 -6.00 -1.41 -19.03
N SER A 408 -5.98 -2.30 -20.01
CA SER A 408 -5.22 -3.56 -19.95
C SER A 408 -3.69 -3.41 -20.00
N SER A 409 -3.16 -2.23 -20.36
CA SER A 409 -1.72 -1.95 -20.40
C SER A 409 -1.20 -1.22 -19.16
N TRP A 410 -2.04 -1.00 -18.16
CA TRP A 410 -1.76 -0.18 -16.98
C TRP A 410 -1.62 -1.08 -15.76
N ILE A 411 -0.75 -0.69 -14.83
CA ILE A 411 -0.71 -1.31 -13.50
C ILE A 411 -2.03 -0.95 -12.82
N THR A 412 -2.81 -1.94 -12.40
CA THR A 412 -4.12 -1.71 -11.76
C THR A 412 -4.04 -2.20 -10.33
N ILE A 413 -4.26 -1.32 -9.35
CA ILE A 413 -4.38 -1.74 -7.96
C ILE A 413 -5.76 -2.38 -7.72
N ASN A 414 -5.81 -3.38 -6.85
CA ASN A 414 -7.06 -4.00 -6.42
C ASN A 414 -7.08 -4.12 -4.88
N PRO A 415 -8.19 -3.75 -4.21
CA PRO A 415 -9.36 -3.07 -4.79
C PRO A 415 -9.01 -1.63 -5.25
N LYS A 416 -9.71 -1.15 -6.28
CA LYS A 416 -9.61 0.26 -6.71
C LYS A 416 -10.32 1.16 -5.71
N ALA A 417 -9.88 2.42 -5.62
CA ALA A 417 -10.55 3.45 -4.84
C ALA A 417 -11.99 3.69 -5.32
N LEU A 418 -12.93 3.72 -4.39
CA LEU A 418 -14.35 3.97 -4.62
C LEU A 418 -14.70 5.45 -4.37
N GLU A 419 -15.82 5.88 -4.93
CA GLU A 419 -16.35 7.23 -4.70
C GLU A 419 -16.68 7.46 -3.22
N GLY A 420 -16.19 8.56 -2.67
CA GLY A 420 -16.33 8.94 -1.25
C GLY A 420 -15.28 8.34 -0.32
N GLU A 421 -14.31 7.58 -0.83
CA GLU A 421 -13.29 6.90 -0.03
C GLU A 421 -11.88 7.45 -0.28
N THR A 422 -11.03 7.32 0.75
CA THR A 422 -9.57 7.46 0.63
C THR A 422 -8.96 6.07 0.71
N THR A 423 -8.16 5.72 -0.30
CA THR A 423 -7.44 4.44 -0.37
C THR A 423 -5.94 4.71 -0.30
N HIS A 424 -5.27 4.01 0.63
CA HIS A 424 -3.81 3.95 0.66
C HIS A 424 -3.34 2.89 -0.34
N ALA A 425 -2.42 3.25 -1.22
CA ALA A 425 -1.87 2.38 -2.24
C ALA A 425 -0.37 2.21 -2.02
N HIS A 426 0.04 0.99 -1.70
CA HIS A 426 1.43 0.55 -1.67
C HIS A 426 1.72 -0.25 -2.94
N ILE A 427 2.67 0.21 -3.75
CA ILE A 427 2.96 -0.36 -5.07
C ILE A 427 4.48 -0.55 -5.21
N ALA A 428 4.91 -1.79 -5.37
CA ALA A 428 6.29 -2.11 -5.72
C ALA A 428 6.60 -1.84 -7.20
N ILE A 429 6.70 -0.55 -7.56
CA ILE A 429 6.88 -0.10 -8.95
C ILE A 429 8.13 -0.69 -9.61
N GLY A 430 9.18 -0.99 -8.84
CA GLY A 430 10.41 -1.63 -9.30
C GLY A 430 10.21 -3.00 -9.96
N MET A 431 9.14 -3.72 -9.59
CA MET A 431 8.79 -5.02 -10.17
C MET A 431 8.15 -4.93 -11.55
N TYR A 432 7.62 -3.76 -11.90
CA TYR A 432 6.96 -3.50 -13.19
C TYR A 432 7.85 -2.72 -14.15
N TYR A 433 8.69 -1.82 -13.60
CA TYR A 433 9.55 -0.94 -14.36
C TYR A 433 10.82 -0.62 -13.57
N THR A 434 11.96 -0.62 -14.26
CA THR A 434 13.23 -0.08 -13.74
C THR A 434 13.77 0.97 -14.71
N GLY A 435 14.47 1.97 -14.18
CA GLY A 435 15.03 3.06 -14.98
C GLY A 435 14.97 4.40 -14.26
N THR A 436 14.74 5.49 -14.98
CA THR A 436 14.64 6.83 -14.40
C THR A 436 13.44 7.55 -14.97
N PHE A 437 12.75 8.34 -14.17
CA PHE A 437 11.70 9.25 -14.64
C PHE A 437 11.98 10.67 -14.11
N ASP A 438 11.62 11.68 -14.89
CA ASP A 438 11.82 13.09 -14.55
C ASP A 438 10.51 13.87 -14.48
N GLN A 439 9.38 13.18 -14.66
CA GLN A 439 8.05 13.75 -14.68
C GLN A 439 7.03 12.83 -13.98
N ILE A 440 6.12 13.45 -13.24
CA ILE A 440 4.91 12.78 -12.71
C ILE A 440 3.72 13.29 -13.49
N VAL A 441 2.90 12.37 -14.02
CA VAL A 441 1.64 12.68 -14.68
C VAL A 441 0.51 12.35 -13.72
N PHE A 442 -0.38 13.31 -13.48
CA PHE A 442 -1.65 13.07 -12.81
C PHE A 442 -2.74 13.10 -13.86
N MET A 443 -3.52 12.02 -13.89
CA MET A 443 -4.54 11.84 -14.92
C MET A 443 -5.88 11.45 -14.30
N GLN A 444 -6.88 12.24 -14.66
CA GLN A 444 -8.30 11.99 -14.46
C GLN A 444 -8.99 12.04 -15.82
N ASP A 445 -9.48 10.88 -16.27
CA ASP A 445 -10.07 10.73 -17.58
C ASP A 445 -11.60 10.61 -17.49
N GLN A 446 -12.30 11.39 -18.32
CA GLN A 446 -13.74 11.44 -18.47
C GLN A 446 -14.11 12.08 -19.81
N ASP A 447 -14.31 11.25 -20.84
CA ASP A 447 -14.56 11.72 -22.21
C ASP A 447 -15.97 12.28 -22.39
N ALA A 448 -16.98 11.65 -21.76
CA ALA A 448 -18.39 11.97 -21.99
C ALA A 448 -18.82 13.32 -21.37
N ASN A 449 -18.22 13.69 -20.24
CA ASN A 449 -18.45 14.96 -19.57
C ASN A 449 -17.13 15.47 -18.98
N ARG A 450 -16.43 16.34 -19.72
CA ARG A 450 -15.08 16.79 -19.37
C ARG A 450 -15.01 17.74 -18.16
N ASP A 451 -16.15 18.10 -17.59
CA ASP A 451 -16.26 18.87 -16.34
C ASP A 451 -16.51 17.97 -15.11
N ALA A 452 -16.77 16.67 -15.32
CA ALA A 452 -17.05 15.72 -14.24
C ALA A 452 -15.78 15.05 -13.70
N GLY A 453 -15.91 14.52 -12.48
CA GLY A 453 -14.84 13.85 -11.76
C GLY A 453 -14.08 14.78 -10.81
N ARG A 454 -13.75 14.28 -9.63
CA ARG A 454 -12.91 14.96 -8.64
C ARG A 454 -12.09 13.95 -7.86
N SER A 455 -10.79 14.18 -7.78
CA SER A 455 -9.89 13.36 -6.98
C SER A 455 -8.75 14.16 -6.37
N LYS A 456 -8.13 13.59 -5.35
CA LYS A 456 -6.97 14.14 -4.65
C LYS A 456 -5.94 13.04 -4.49
N PHE A 457 -4.69 13.34 -4.84
CA PHE A 457 -3.54 12.50 -4.55
C PHE A 457 -2.74 13.14 -3.44
N SER A 458 -2.40 12.40 -2.39
CA SER A 458 -1.66 12.91 -1.23
C SER A 458 -0.64 11.91 -0.71
N ASN A 459 0.28 12.39 0.13
CA ASN A 459 1.30 11.56 0.81
C ASN A 459 2.11 10.68 -0.16
N ILE A 460 2.46 11.24 -1.32
CA ILE A 460 3.23 10.52 -2.36
C ILE A 460 4.67 10.36 -1.88
N GLU A 461 5.09 9.12 -1.73
CA GLU A 461 6.40 8.71 -1.22
C GLU A 461 7.01 7.64 -2.13
N PHE A 462 8.26 7.86 -2.53
CA PHE A 462 9.09 6.85 -3.20
C PHE A 462 10.17 6.41 -2.22
N ARG A 463 10.31 5.09 -2.00
CA ARG A 463 11.31 4.53 -1.07
C ARG A 463 11.96 3.28 -1.63
N GLU A 464 13.19 3.01 -1.22
CA GLU A 464 13.84 1.72 -1.47
C GLU A 464 13.53 0.76 -0.32
N ARG A 465 13.13 -0.47 -0.64
CA ARG A 465 12.97 -1.52 0.37
C ARG A 465 14.29 -1.78 1.11
N PRO A 466 14.27 -2.03 2.44
CA PRO A 466 15.45 -2.42 3.22
C PRO A 466 16.13 -3.67 2.66
N SER A 467 17.45 -3.69 2.65
CA SER A 467 18.25 -4.87 2.25
C SER A 467 18.29 -5.92 3.35
N LEU A 468 18.32 -7.21 2.99
CA LEU A 468 18.42 -8.30 3.97
C LEU A 468 19.89 -8.55 4.32
N ASN A 469 20.22 -8.54 5.61
CA ASN A 469 21.57 -8.81 6.10
C ASN A 469 21.75 -10.31 6.38
N VAL A 470 22.68 -10.94 5.67
CA VAL A 470 23.06 -12.35 5.89
C VAL A 470 24.52 -12.41 6.29
N ASN A 471 24.83 -13.14 7.36
CA ASN A 471 26.22 -13.29 7.81
C ASN A 471 26.87 -14.50 7.10
N VAL A 472 27.87 -14.24 6.26
CA VAL A 472 28.63 -15.27 5.56
C VAL A 472 30.06 -15.29 6.11
N ASN A 473 30.46 -16.37 6.77
CA ASN A 473 31.78 -16.55 7.37
C ASN A 473 32.22 -15.38 8.29
N GLY A 474 31.29 -14.84 9.09
CA GLY A 474 31.53 -13.72 10.00
C GLY A 474 31.44 -12.34 9.34
N ILE A 475 31.16 -12.26 8.04
CA ILE A 475 31.03 -11.01 7.28
C ILE A 475 29.56 -10.81 6.90
N VAL A 476 28.99 -9.67 7.29
CA VAL A 476 27.61 -9.32 6.91
C VAL A 476 27.57 -8.88 5.45
N GLN A 477 26.84 -9.63 4.61
CA GLN A 477 26.44 -9.24 3.27
C GLN A 477 25.04 -8.61 3.32
N SER A 478 24.89 -7.38 2.83
CA SER A 478 23.60 -6.70 2.74
C SER A 478 22.99 -6.90 1.36
N LEU A 479 22.04 -7.82 1.24
CA LEU A 479 21.45 -8.29 0.00
C LEU A 479 20.40 -7.29 -0.51
N PRO A 480 20.56 -6.72 -1.71
CA PRO A 480 19.56 -5.82 -2.28
C PRO A 480 18.19 -6.48 -2.39
N ASN A 481 17.13 -5.79 -1.96
CA ASN A 481 15.78 -6.34 -1.83
C ASN A 481 14.99 -6.33 -3.16
N TYR A 482 15.56 -7.02 -4.15
CA TYR A 482 15.04 -7.12 -5.52
C TYR A 482 14.08 -8.28 -5.76
N GLN A 483 13.76 -9.05 -4.71
CA GLN A 483 12.85 -10.22 -4.66
C GLN A 483 12.52 -10.82 -6.03
N LYS A 484 13.41 -11.68 -6.49
CA LYS A 484 13.23 -12.43 -7.73
C LYS A 484 12.16 -13.48 -7.53
N LEU A 485 11.32 -13.70 -8.55
CA LEU A 485 10.39 -14.82 -8.56
C LEU A 485 11.19 -16.12 -8.44
N TYR A 486 10.86 -16.93 -7.45
CA TYR A 486 11.46 -18.24 -7.25
C TYR A 486 10.38 -19.27 -7.60
N ASN A 487 10.50 -19.91 -8.77
CA ASN A 487 9.46 -20.73 -9.43
C ASN A 487 8.24 -19.94 -9.98
N SER A 488 8.30 -19.60 -11.28
CA SER A 488 7.36 -18.67 -11.95
C SER A 488 5.89 -19.09 -12.05
N ASP A 489 5.56 -20.35 -11.77
CA ASP A 489 4.20 -20.88 -11.97
C ASP A 489 3.28 -20.66 -10.76
N GLN A 490 3.84 -20.33 -9.59
CA GLN A 490 3.09 -20.15 -8.33
C GLN A 490 3.19 -18.72 -7.78
N ASP A 491 4.25 -18.00 -8.15
CA ASP A 491 4.58 -16.73 -7.53
C ASP A 491 4.13 -15.51 -8.36
N LYS A 492 3.50 -14.53 -7.71
CA LYS A 492 2.99 -13.29 -8.34
C LYS A 492 3.88 -12.10 -7.96
N ASN A 493 3.98 -11.12 -8.86
CA ASN A 493 4.76 -9.89 -8.61
C ASN A 493 4.29 -9.05 -7.40
N GLY A 494 3.08 -9.29 -6.87
CA GLY A 494 2.50 -8.53 -5.76
C GLY A 494 2.75 -9.11 -4.37
N ASP A 495 3.09 -10.39 -4.27
CA ASP A 495 3.19 -11.10 -2.99
C ASP A 495 4.63 -10.98 -2.46
N LEU A 496 4.96 -9.81 -1.93
CA LEU A 496 6.32 -9.50 -1.46
C LEU A 496 6.55 -9.93 -0.02
N MET A 497 7.77 -10.39 0.24
CA MET A 497 8.29 -10.54 1.59
C MET A 497 8.61 -9.17 2.19
N GLU A 498 8.49 -9.04 3.49
CA GLU A 498 8.84 -7.81 4.21
C GLU A 498 10.19 -7.99 4.91
N VAL A 499 11.14 -7.11 4.64
CA VAL A 499 12.44 -7.10 5.33
C VAL A 499 12.40 -5.99 6.37
N SER A 500 12.82 -6.28 7.60
CA SER A 500 12.87 -5.29 8.68
C SER A 500 13.77 -4.10 8.32
N ASP A 501 13.50 -2.92 8.91
CA ASP A 501 14.28 -1.70 8.65
C ASP A 501 15.78 -1.85 8.97
N ASP A 502 16.13 -2.70 9.94
CA ASP A 502 17.52 -3.04 10.29
C ASP A 502 18.12 -4.15 9.41
N GLY A 503 17.33 -4.75 8.54
CA GLY A 503 17.69 -5.84 7.64
C GLY A 503 17.94 -7.18 8.33
N MET A 504 17.60 -7.34 9.62
CA MET A 504 17.94 -8.54 10.40
C MET A 504 16.89 -9.66 10.34
N SER A 505 15.68 -9.35 9.88
CA SER A 505 14.62 -10.34 9.68
C SER A 505 13.87 -10.15 8.37
N LEU A 506 13.22 -11.23 7.95
CA LEU A 506 12.37 -11.30 6.77
C LEU A 506 11.08 -12.03 7.11
N THR A 507 9.95 -11.42 6.81
CA THR A 507 8.61 -11.96 7.04
C THR A 507 7.93 -12.32 5.72
N MET A 508 7.32 -13.49 5.67
CA MET A 508 6.57 -14.01 4.52
C MET A 508 5.09 -14.08 4.83
N TYR A 509 4.26 -13.70 3.86
CA TYR A 509 2.79 -13.70 3.94
C TYR A 509 2.20 -14.60 2.86
N GLY A 510 1.14 -15.35 3.19
CA GLY A 510 0.39 -16.17 2.24
C GLY A 510 1.26 -17.18 1.48
N ASN A 511 0.94 -17.43 0.22
CA ASN A 511 1.77 -18.20 -0.70
C ASN A 511 2.79 -17.27 -1.38
N SER A 512 4.07 -17.40 -1.02
CA SER A 512 5.14 -16.53 -1.49
C SER A 512 6.41 -17.34 -1.74
N GLN A 513 6.98 -17.25 -2.93
CA GLN A 513 8.22 -17.95 -3.29
C GLN A 513 9.18 -16.96 -3.94
N LYS A 514 10.11 -16.41 -3.15
CA LYS A 514 11.01 -15.33 -3.59
C LYS A 514 12.45 -15.63 -3.29
N ALA A 515 13.36 -15.02 -4.04
CA ALA A 515 14.79 -15.13 -3.79
C ALA A 515 15.51 -13.78 -3.83
N LEU A 516 16.58 -13.67 -3.05
CA LEU A 516 17.50 -12.54 -3.04
C LEU A 516 18.87 -12.99 -3.53
N ALA A 517 19.53 -12.15 -4.32
CA ALA A 517 20.87 -12.44 -4.83
C ALA A 517 21.93 -12.12 -3.78
N PHE A 518 22.92 -12.98 -3.63
CA PHE A 518 24.14 -12.66 -2.91
C PHE A 518 24.94 -11.58 -3.66
N ASN A 519 25.59 -10.68 -2.91
CA ASN A 519 26.52 -9.73 -3.54
C ASN A 519 27.77 -10.45 -4.05
N ASP A 520 28.26 -11.39 -3.25
CA ASP A 520 29.33 -12.32 -3.58
C ASP A 520 28.82 -13.75 -3.42
N PRO A 521 28.89 -14.61 -4.47
CA PRO A 521 28.40 -15.98 -4.38
C PRO A 521 28.99 -16.76 -3.20
N VAL A 522 28.15 -17.60 -2.58
CA VAL A 522 28.51 -18.39 -1.40
C VAL A 522 28.93 -19.78 -1.84
N MET A 523 30.16 -20.19 -1.51
CA MET A 523 30.63 -21.54 -1.77
C MET A 523 30.21 -22.48 -0.64
N VAL A 524 29.33 -23.43 -0.93
CA VAL A 524 28.94 -24.51 -0.03
C VAL A 524 29.93 -25.68 -0.17
N THR A 525 30.59 -26.00 0.94
CA THR A 525 31.61 -27.06 1.08
C THR A 525 31.11 -28.18 2.00
N GLU A 526 31.95 -29.20 2.24
CA GLU A 526 31.64 -30.28 3.18
C GLU A 526 31.48 -29.82 4.64
N ASP A 527 32.02 -28.65 4.98
CA ASP A 527 31.98 -28.09 6.33
C ASP A 527 30.98 -26.95 6.49
N THR A 528 30.26 -26.58 5.43
CA THR A 528 29.32 -25.45 5.48
C THR A 528 28.08 -25.77 6.29
N VAL A 529 27.75 -24.90 7.24
CA VAL A 529 26.54 -24.90 8.05
C VAL A 529 25.69 -23.69 7.68
N LEU A 530 24.40 -23.93 7.47
CA LEU A 530 23.35 -22.92 7.39
C LEU A 530 22.65 -22.85 8.74
N SER A 531 22.63 -21.67 9.35
CA SER A 531 21.92 -21.40 10.59
C SER A 531 20.93 -20.24 10.42
N PHE A 532 19.77 -20.36 11.02
CA PHE A 532 18.73 -19.33 11.01
C PHE A 532 17.72 -19.61 12.12
N ARG A 533 16.96 -18.59 12.50
CA ARG A 533 15.76 -18.72 13.33
C ARG A 533 14.52 -18.68 12.47
N LEU A 534 13.52 -19.47 12.83
CA LEU A 534 12.21 -19.49 12.20
C LEU A 534 11.12 -19.40 13.26
N GLN A 535 10.25 -18.41 13.11
CA GLN A 535 8.97 -18.32 13.81
C GLN A 535 7.82 -18.55 12.82
N VAL A 536 6.83 -19.34 13.21
CA VAL A 536 5.61 -19.57 12.42
C VAL A 536 4.41 -19.12 13.25
N ASP A 537 3.74 -18.06 12.79
CA ASP A 537 2.55 -17.51 13.45
C ASP A 537 1.25 -18.05 12.83
N VAL A 538 1.26 -18.34 11.53
CA VAL A 538 0.17 -18.99 10.81
C VAL A 538 0.76 -20.07 9.91
N ALA A 539 0.39 -21.33 10.15
CA ALA A 539 0.95 -22.47 9.43
C ALA A 539 0.54 -22.50 7.95
N PRO A 540 1.50 -22.47 7.01
CA PRO A 540 1.29 -22.83 5.62
C PRO A 540 1.45 -24.35 5.42
N GLU A 541 1.25 -24.85 4.20
CA GLU A 541 1.56 -26.26 3.87
C GLU A 541 3.05 -26.52 4.00
N ILE A 542 3.89 -25.57 3.54
CA ILE A 542 5.36 -25.64 3.55
C ILE A 542 5.95 -24.26 3.87
N THR A 543 6.95 -24.23 4.75
CA THR A 543 7.88 -23.11 4.93
C THR A 543 9.31 -23.63 4.77
N SER A 544 10.10 -23.03 3.87
CA SER A 544 11.46 -23.50 3.57
C SER A 544 12.43 -22.38 3.19
N LEU A 545 13.72 -22.66 3.43
CA LEU A 545 14.86 -21.81 3.07
C LEU A 545 15.77 -22.55 2.09
N CYS A 546 16.26 -21.87 1.06
CA CYS A 546 17.07 -22.46 -0.02
C CYS A 546 18.35 -21.66 -0.27
N LEU A 547 19.42 -22.33 -0.69
CA LEU A 547 20.57 -21.71 -1.34
C LEU A 547 20.69 -22.26 -2.76
N ASP A 548 20.75 -21.38 -3.75
CA ASP A 548 20.50 -21.74 -5.15
C ASP A 548 21.45 -20.99 -6.10
N GLU A 549 21.82 -21.59 -7.23
CA GLU A 549 22.71 -21.00 -8.23
C GLU A 549 22.00 -20.29 -9.39
N ASP A 550 20.75 -20.62 -9.72
CA ASP A 550 20.12 -20.20 -10.98
C ASP A 550 18.62 -19.87 -10.92
N LEU A 551 18.02 -19.86 -9.71
CA LEU A 551 16.59 -19.60 -9.48
C LEU A 551 15.67 -20.69 -10.03
N VAL A 552 16.21 -21.84 -10.44
CA VAL A 552 15.42 -22.95 -10.97
C VAL A 552 15.26 -24.03 -9.90
N ARG A 553 14.03 -24.16 -9.41
CA ARG A 553 13.64 -25.26 -8.51
C ARG A 553 13.86 -26.61 -9.23
N GLY A 554 14.93 -27.32 -8.88
CA GLY A 554 15.39 -28.50 -9.61
C GLY A 554 16.22 -29.47 -8.77
N GLU A 555 16.84 -30.44 -9.45
CA GLU A 555 17.73 -31.44 -8.84
C GLU A 555 19.20 -31.02 -8.97
N PRO A 556 20.02 -31.16 -7.90
CA PRO A 556 19.64 -31.63 -6.57
C PRO A 556 18.73 -30.65 -5.82
N ALA A 557 17.81 -31.20 -5.03
CA ALA A 557 16.99 -30.43 -4.09
C ALA A 557 17.88 -29.54 -3.20
N ARG A 558 17.52 -28.25 -3.08
CA ARG A 558 18.30 -27.24 -2.35
C ARG A 558 17.54 -26.47 -1.28
N CYS A 559 16.24 -26.71 -1.21
CA CYS A 559 15.33 -26.08 -0.28
C CYS A 559 15.10 -26.99 0.92
N ILE A 560 15.24 -26.43 2.12
CA ILE A 560 15.11 -27.17 3.37
C ILE A 560 13.83 -26.77 4.08
N MET A 561 12.94 -27.74 4.26
CA MET A 561 11.67 -27.54 4.96
C MET A 561 11.90 -27.43 6.46
N ALA A 562 11.47 -26.31 7.04
CA ALA A 562 11.60 -26.01 8.47
C ALA A 562 10.25 -25.69 9.13
N GLY A 563 9.17 -25.48 8.38
CA GLY A 563 7.82 -25.38 8.92
C GLY A 563 6.75 -25.94 7.96
N GLY A 564 5.54 -26.13 8.50
CA GLY A 564 4.36 -26.55 7.73
C GLY A 564 3.90 -27.98 8.00
N PHE A 565 2.75 -28.36 7.45
CA PHE A 565 2.07 -29.65 7.72
C PHE A 565 2.09 -30.65 6.56
N GLN A 566 2.52 -30.26 5.35
CA GLN A 566 2.60 -31.17 4.22
C GLN A 566 3.77 -32.15 4.39
N ARG A 567 3.55 -33.44 4.12
CA ARG A 567 4.57 -34.51 4.26
C ARG A 567 4.75 -35.36 3.00
N THR A 568 3.89 -35.17 2.01
CA THR A 568 3.89 -35.89 0.74
C THR A 568 3.83 -34.90 -0.41
N GLY A 569 4.43 -35.21 -1.56
CA GLY A 569 4.38 -34.31 -2.72
C GLY A 569 5.33 -33.11 -2.65
N LEU A 570 6.36 -33.17 -1.80
CA LEU A 570 7.32 -32.08 -1.56
C LEU A 570 8.24 -31.74 -2.76
N GLY A 571 8.25 -32.58 -3.80
CA GLY A 571 9.09 -32.38 -4.99
C GLY A 571 10.57 -32.30 -4.63
N SER A 572 11.23 -31.20 -5.01
CA SER A 572 12.64 -30.90 -4.75
C SER A 572 12.91 -30.20 -3.41
N ILE A 573 12.05 -30.43 -2.41
CA ILE A 573 12.22 -29.92 -1.04
C ILE A 573 12.70 -31.03 -0.12
N ILE A 574 13.69 -30.70 0.69
CA ILE A 574 14.36 -31.59 1.63
C ILE A 574 13.63 -31.53 2.97
N TYR A 575 13.14 -32.68 3.44
CA TYR A 575 12.46 -32.85 4.73
C TYR A 575 13.07 -33.99 5.57
N LYS A 576 14.33 -34.37 5.31
CA LYS A 576 14.95 -35.57 5.90
C LYS A 576 15.31 -35.35 7.38
N GLY A 577 14.38 -35.67 8.29
CA GLY A 577 14.67 -35.74 9.74
C GLY A 577 14.84 -34.38 10.42
N ILE A 578 14.36 -33.30 9.78
CA ILE A 578 14.45 -31.94 10.31
C ILE A 578 13.16 -31.66 11.09
N GLU A 579 13.31 -31.36 12.37
CA GLU A 579 12.20 -30.96 13.23
C GLU A 579 11.60 -29.64 12.75
N GLN A 580 10.27 -29.55 12.79
CA GLN A 580 9.55 -28.43 12.18
C GLN A 580 9.11 -27.45 13.26
N THR A 581 9.19 -26.15 12.96
CA THR A 581 8.51 -25.13 13.75
C THR A 581 7.01 -25.23 13.54
N TYR A 582 6.27 -25.41 14.63
CA TYR A 582 4.81 -25.33 14.64
C TYR A 582 4.32 -23.98 15.17
N VAL A 583 3.05 -23.68 14.89
CA VAL A 583 2.42 -22.44 15.32
C VAL A 583 2.42 -22.32 16.84
N GLY A 584 2.92 -21.19 17.35
CA GLY A 584 2.91 -20.87 18.77
C GLY A 584 4.09 -21.43 19.58
N GLU A 585 5.08 -22.05 18.93
CA GLU A 585 6.32 -22.51 19.59
C GLU A 585 7.35 -21.38 19.82
N GLY A 586 7.13 -20.21 19.21
CA GLY A 586 8.09 -19.10 19.22
C GLY A 586 9.13 -19.22 18.12
N GLU A 587 10.33 -18.70 18.37
CA GLU A 587 11.46 -18.80 17.44
C GLU A 587 12.26 -20.08 17.69
N ASN A 588 12.28 -20.98 16.71
CA ASN A 588 13.17 -22.14 16.73
C ASN A 588 14.47 -21.81 15.98
N LEU A 589 15.61 -22.14 16.57
CA LEU A 589 16.93 -22.01 15.96
C LEU A 589 17.28 -23.30 15.23
N TYR A 590 17.79 -23.15 14.01
CA TYR A 590 18.25 -24.24 13.16
C TYR A 590 19.75 -24.13 12.91
N HIS A 591 20.44 -25.27 12.92
CA HIS A 591 21.75 -25.44 12.30
C HIS A 591 21.78 -26.70 11.45
N LEU A 592 22.17 -26.54 10.19
CA LEU A 592 22.08 -27.58 9.17
C LEU A 592 23.39 -27.69 8.41
N ARG A 593 24.05 -28.85 8.48
CA ARG A 593 25.24 -29.12 7.68
C ARG A 593 24.84 -29.41 6.24
N LEU A 594 25.29 -28.58 5.30
CA LEU A 594 24.77 -28.62 3.94
C LEU A 594 25.32 -29.78 3.09
N ARG A 595 26.45 -30.38 3.48
CA ARG A 595 27.08 -31.52 2.76
C ARG A 595 26.14 -32.71 2.55
N ASP A 596 25.20 -32.92 3.46
CA ASP A 596 24.26 -34.04 3.42
C ASP A 596 23.14 -33.81 2.38
N PHE A 597 23.11 -32.61 1.82
CA PHE A 597 22.12 -32.12 0.86
C PHE A 597 22.75 -31.78 -0.49
N TYR A 598 23.74 -30.88 -0.53
CA TYR A 598 24.38 -30.40 -1.76
C TYR A 598 25.69 -29.63 -1.49
N GLU A 599 26.51 -29.48 -2.55
CA GLU A 599 27.73 -28.66 -2.58
C GLU A 599 27.75 -27.80 -3.85
N GLY A 600 28.45 -26.67 -3.83
CA GLY A 600 28.59 -25.81 -5.01
C GLY A 600 28.59 -24.31 -4.70
N GLU A 601 28.71 -23.50 -5.74
CA GLU A 601 28.59 -22.04 -5.65
C GLU A 601 27.11 -21.63 -5.73
N MET A 602 26.63 -20.89 -4.73
CA MET A 602 25.25 -20.43 -4.60
C MET A 602 25.17 -18.92 -4.85
N ASN A 603 24.30 -18.52 -5.77
CA ASN A 603 24.11 -17.13 -6.17
C ASN A 603 22.93 -16.45 -5.46
N TYR A 604 22.01 -17.24 -4.91
CA TYR A 604 20.76 -16.78 -4.35
C TYR A 604 20.44 -17.48 -3.03
N ILE A 605 19.72 -16.76 -2.17
CA ILE A 605 18.99 -17.32 -1.03
C ILE A 605 17.49 -17.22 -1.33
N GLY A 606 16.81 -18.36 -1.30
CA GLY A 606 15.39 -18.49 -1.60
C GLY A 606 14.56 -18.72 -0.33
N PHE A 607 13.38 -18.12 -0.27
CA PHE A 607 12.41 -18.29 0.80
C PHE A 607 11.09 -18.72 0.17
N LEU A 608 10.56 -19.86 0.62
CA LEU A 608 9.33 -20.42 0.05
C LEU A 608 8.34 -20.67 1.17
N GLN A 609 7.15 -20.15 0.95
CA GLN A 609 5.96 -20.42 1.71
C GLN A 609 4.90 -20.88 0.72
N ASP A 610 4.44 -22.12 0.88
CA ASP A 610 3.52 -22.78 -0.06
C ASP A 610 2.20 -23.10 0.64
N ASN A 611 1.09 -22.78 0.00
CA ASN A 611 -0.23 -23.18 0.44
C ASN A 611 -1.19 -23.16 -0.76
N ASP A 612 -1.40 -24.32 -1.35
CA ASP A 612 -2.22 -24.48 -2.57
C ASP A 612 -3.73 -24.42 -2.26
N ALA A 613 -4.12 -24.73 -1.01
CA ALA A 613 -5.52 -24.77 -0.59
C ALA A 613 -6.10 -23.37 -0.35
N ASP A 614 -5.27 -22.44 0.15
CA ASP A 614 -5.60 -21.05 0.40
C ASP A 614 -4.34 -20.18 0.28
N GLU A 615 -4.23 -19.45 -0.84
CA GLU A 615 -3.06 -18.64 -1.17
C GLU A 615 -2.84 -17.46 -0.20
N ASP A 616 -3.84 -17.10 0.62
CA ASP A 616 -3.72 -16.02 1.60
C ASP A 616 -3.22 -16.52 2.98
N VAL A 617 -3.09 -17.85 3.16
CA VAL A 617 -2.75 -18.45 4.46
C VAL A 617 -1.26 -18.78 4.56
N GLY A 618 -0.61 -18.12 5.53
CA GLY A 618 0.77 -18.37 5.91
C GLY A 618 1.39 -17.11 6.51
N LEU A 619 2.08 -17.24 7.64
CA LEU A 619 2.85 -16.15 8.26
C LEU A 619 4.06 -16.74 8.96
N SER A 620 5.24 -16.52 8.38
CA SER A 620 6.50 -17.01 8.91
C SER A 620 7.57 -15.93 8.88
N THR A 621 8.43 -15.89 9.89
CA THR A 621 9.54 -14.94 9.98
C THR A 621 10.85 -15.68 10.10
N PHE A 622 11.80 -15.36 9.22
CA PHE A 622 13.19 -15.81 9.29
C PHE A 622 14.07 -14.71 9.87
N SER A 623 14.98 -15.07 10.77
CA SER A 623 15.94 -14.13 11.37
C SER A 623 17.29 -14.79 11.65
N ASP A 624 18.30 -13.99 11.98
CA ASP A 624 19.65 -14.45 12.35
C ASP A 624 20.30 -15.43 11.35
N ILE A 625 20.13 -15.15 10.05
CA ILE A 625 20.61 -16.04 8.97
C ILE A 625 22.13 -15.96 8.85
N LYS A 626 22.78 -17.12 9.03
CA LYS A 626 24.23 -17.30 9.01
C LYS A 626 24.60 -18.47 8.11
N ILE A 627 25.68 -18.31 7.33
CA ILE A 627 26.30 -19.37 6.55
C ILE A 627 27.78 -19.37 6.89
N TYR A 628 28.30 -20.47 7.44
CA TYR A 628 29.69 -20.53 7.89
C TYR A 628 30.27 -21.94 7.78
N ASP A 629 31.58 -22.05 7.56
CA ASP A 629 32.27 -23.34 7.62
C ASP A 629 32.67 -23.68 9.06
N VAL A 630 32.22 -24.83 9.57
CA VAL A 630 32.69 -25.34 10.87
C VAL A 630 34.15 -25.75 10.80
N GLN A 631 34.87 -25.53 11.89
CA GLN A 631 36.26 -25.97 12.01
C GLN A 631 36.31 -27.39 12.57
N PRO A 632 37.40 -28.16 12.32
CA PRO A 632 37.62 -29.42 12.99
C PRO A 632 37.56 -29.26 14.51
N SER A 633 36.96 -30.24 15.19
CA SER A 633 36.77 -30.20 16.64
C SER A 633 38.08 -29.97 17.38
N CYS A 634 38.10 -29.01 18.30
CA CYS A 634 39.25 -28.71 19.15
C CYS A 634 39.34 -29.62 20.39
N LEU A 635 38.29 -30.39 20.68
CA LEU A 635 38.18 -31.28 21.84
C LEU A 635 38.25 -32.77 21.50
N GLU A 636 38.04 -33.20 20.25
CA GLU A 636 37.92 -34.63 19.87
C GLU A 636 39.11 -35.48 20.36
N ASP A 637 40.33 -34.92 20.33
CA ASP A 637 41.57 -35.58 20.72
C ASP A 637 42.00 -35.33 22.18
N LYS A 638 41.15 -34.70 23.00
CA LYS A 638 41.48 -34.28 24.38
C LYS A 638 40.55 -34.91 25.39
N SER A 639 41.12 -35.42 26.47
CA SER A 639 40.31 -35.88 27.61
C SER A 639 39.84 -34.70 28.44
N PHE A 640 38.55 -34.66 28.79
CA PHE A 640 37.96 -33.64 29.66
C PHE A 640 36.89 -34.25 30.56
N SER A 641 36.56 -33.53 31.63
CA SER A 641 35.47 -33.92 32.52
C SER A 641 34.84 -32.70 33.15
N PHE A 642 33.53 -32.76 33.34
CA PHE A 642 32.76 -31.72 34.03
C PHE A 642 31.67 -32.37 34.88
N SER A 643 31.01 -31.58 35.71
CA SER A 643 29.96 -32.05 36.61
C SER A 643 28.86 -31.03 36.68
N MET A 644 27.63 -31.52 36.65
CA MET A 644 26.40 -30.72 36.63
C MET A 644 25.39 -31.31 37.60
N THR A 645 24.45 -30.51 38.07
CA THR A 645 23.39 -30.99 38.97
C THR A 645 22.39 -31.86 38.23
N GLU A 646 21.96 -31.43 37.04
CA GLU A 646 21.11 -32.19 36.13
C GLU A 646 21.79 -32.22 34.76
N CYS A 647 21.65 -33.32 34.03
CA CYS A 647 22.35 -33.52 32.76
C CYS A 647 21.49 -33.11 31.59
N THR A 648 21.05 -31.85 31.59
CA THR A 648 20.24 -31.28 30.50
C THR A 648 21.14 -30.81 29.37
N LEU A 649 20.57 -30.62 28.18
CA LEU A 649 21.22 -30.05 27.01
C LEU A 649 21.94 -28.74 27.35
N ASP A 650 21.23 -27.78 27.95
CA ASP A 650 21.78 -26.46 28.32
C ASP A 650 22.93 -26.56 29.32
N ALA A 651 22.78 -27.40 30.35
CA ALA A 651 23.84 -27.61 31.34
C ALA A 651 25.07 -28.26 30.71
N PHE A 652 24.87 -29.21 29.79
CA PHE A 652 25.94 -29.86 29.05
C PHE A 652 26.68 -28.86 28.15
N LEU A 653 25.96 -28.03 27.40
CA LEU A 653 26.54 -26.99 26.56
C LEU A 653 27.36 -25.99 27.37
N GLY A 654 26.82 -25.48 28.49
CA GLY A 654 27.52 -24.53 29.35
C GLY A 654 28.82 -25.09 29.95
N GLU A 655 28.84 -26.39 30.29
CA GLU A 655 30.07 -27.06 30.72
C GLU A 655 31.05 -27.30 29.57
N VAL A 656 30.57 -27.61 28.36
CA VAL A 656 31.42 -27.68 27.15
C VAL A 656 32.05 -26.32 26.85
N GLU A 657 31.29 -25.22 26.93
CA GLU A 657 31.82 -23.85 26.81
C GLU A 657 32.94 -23.58 27.83
N THR A 658 32.74 -24.03 29.08
CA THR A 658 33.74 -23.90 30.15
C THR A 658 34.99 -24.70 29.84
N VAL A 659 34.86 -25.92 29.30
CA VAL A 659 35.98 -26.73 28.82
C VAL A 659 36.71 -26.02 27.67
N MET A 660 36.00 -25.49 26.69
CA MET A 660 36.57 -24.77 25.55
C MET A 660 37.29 -23.48 25.96
N GLY A 661 36.77 -22.79 26.98
CA GLY A 661 37.36 -21.58 27.55
C GLY A 661 38.73 -21.79 28.19
N ASN A 662 39.14 -23.03 28.45
CA ASN A 662 40.49 -23.35 28.88
C ASN A 662 41.49 -23.13 27.72
N PRO A 663 42.45 -22.20 27.83
CA PRO A 663 43.39 -21.92 26.75
C PRO A 663 44.23 -23.12 26.32
N ALA A 664 44.41 -24.13 27.20
CA ALA A 664 45.10 -25.38 26.85
C ALA A 664 44.36 -26.21 25.78
N ASN A 665 43.05 -26.00 25.65
CA ASN A 665 42.21 -26.67 24.67
C ASN A 665 42.19 -25.97 23.30
N GLY A 666 42.71 -24.74 23.20
CA GLY A 666 42.93 -24.09 21.91
C GLY A 666 41.67 -23.78 21.08
N CYS A 667 40.49 -23.74 21.70
CA CYS A 667 39.19 -23.58 21.05
C CYS A 667 38.84 -22.10 20.75
N SER A 668 39.82 -21.30 20.31
CA SER A 668 39.75 -19.83 20.44
C SER A 668 38.78 -19.09 19.51
N ASN A 669 38.03 -19.76 18.62
CA ASN A 669 37.13 -19.12 17.65
C ASN A 669 35.94 -20.03 17.23
N THR A 670 35.37 -20.79 18.17
CA THR A 670 34.19 -21.62 17.91
C THR A 670 33.26 -21.52 19.12
N ASP A 671 31.95 -21.42 18.89
CA ASP A 671 30.96 -21.61 19.95
C ASP A 671 30.80 -23.10 20.26
N ALA A 672 30.21 -23.42 21.42
CA ALA A 672 30.09 -24.81 21.87
C ALA A 672 29.19 -25.66 20.97
N TRP A 673 28.19 -25.06 20.34
CA TRP A 673 27.30 -25.79 19.46
C TRP A 673 28.02 -26.21 18.17
N ALA A 674 28.72 -25.26 17.53
CA ALA A 674 29.58 -25.54 16.38
C ALA A 674 30.68 -26.56 16.70
N GLU A 675 31.27 -26.49 17.90
CA GLU A 675 32.23 -27.48 18.37
C GLU A 675 31.59 -28.87 18.50
N LEU A 676 30.39 -28.98 19.07
CA LEU A 676 29.70 -30.26 19.21
C LEU A 676 29.21 -30.83 17.88
N MET A 677 28.82 -29.98 16.94
CA MET A 677 28.56 -30.39 15.55
C MET A 677 29.77 -31.09 14.94
N SER A 678 30.95 -30.48 15.08
CA SER A 678 32.19 -31.09 14.59
C SER A 678 32.61 -32.30 15.41
N PHE A 679 32.47 -32.25 16.74
CA PHE A 679 32.88 -33.31 17.66
C PHE A 679 32.10 -34.60 17.45
N PHE A 680 30.78 -34.48 17.26
CA PHE A 680 29.90 -35.62 17.04
C PHE A 680 29.81 -36.04 15.57
N ASP A 681 30.35 -35.24 14.66
CA ASP A 681 30.12 -35.32 13.22
C ASP A 681 28.62 -35.29 12.91
N ALA A 682 27.91 -34.38 13.58
CA ALA A 682 26.45 -34.26 13.49
C ALA A 682 26.01 -33.41 12.30
N SER A 683 24.86 -33.77 11.74
CA SER A 683 24.28 -33.13 10.54
C SER A 683 23.21 -32.07 10.89
N SER A 684 22.62 -32.17 12.09
CA SER A 684 21.55 -31.30 12.58
C SER A 684 21.54 -31.23 14.11
N ASP A 685 20.75 -30.29 14.62
CA ASP A 685 20.57 -30.05 16.05
C ASP A 685 20.02 -31.28 16.79
N VAL A 686 18.97 -31.88 16.24
CA VAL A 686 18.36 -33.12 16.76
C VAL A 686 19.39 -34.24 17.00
N GLU A 687 20.40 -34.38 16.13
CA GLU A 687 21.41 -35.43 16.28
C GLU A 687 22.35 -35.14 17.48
N ILE A 688 22.66 -33.87 17.75
CA ILE A 688 23.44 -33.46 18.92
C ILE A 688 22.62 -33.73 20.18
N GLU A 689 21.37 -33.31 20.20
CA GLU A 689 20.44 -33.51 21.31
C GLU A 689 20.28 -34.99 21.65
N GLU A 690 20.06 -35.85 20.65
CA GLU A 690 19.98 -37.30 20.85
C GLU A 690 21.28 -37.86 21.44
N ARG A 691 22.45 -37.40 20.98
CA ARG A 691 23.74 -37.87 21.49
C ARG A 691 23.98 -37.44 22.92
N ILE A 692 23.68 -36.20 23.27
CA ILE A 692 23.78 -35.68 24.63
C ILE A 692 22.77 -36.39 25.53
N GLY A 693 21.52 -36.51 25.12
CA GLY A 693 20.46 -37.21 25.84
C GLY A 693 20.83 -38.66 26.14
N ASN A 694 21.47 -39.36 25.19
CA ASN A 694 21.99 -40.71 25.40
C ASN A 694 23.13 -40.76 26.44
N ILE A 695 24.08 -39.81 26.39
CA ILE A 695 25.16 -39.69 27.38
C ILE A 695 24.57 -39.46 28.77
N CYS A 696 23.65 -38.49 28.88
CA CYS A 696 23.03 -38.11 30.14
C CYS A 696 22.15 -39.21 30.73
N SER A 697 21.33 -39.88 29.90
CA SER A 697 20.52 -41.03 30.33
C SER A 697 21.40 -42.19 30.81
N SER A 698 22.57 -42.40 30.19
CA SER A 698 23.48 -43.47 30.58
C SER A 698 24.04 -43.31 32.00
N ALA A 699 24.09 -42.08 32.52
CA ALA A 699 24.61 -41.77 33.86
C ALA A 699 23.84 -42.48 34.97
N TYR A 700 22.53 -42.69 34.76
CA TYR A 700 21.62 -43.27 35.75
C TYR A 700 21.59 -44.80 35.72
N VAL A 701 22.07 -45.43 34.65
CA VAL A 701 22.02 -46.90 34.49
C VAL A 701 22.74 -47.65 35.62
N PRO A 702 23.96 -47.26 36.07
CA PRO A 702 24.63 -47.93 37.19
C PRO A 702 23.92 -47.76 38.54
N SER A 703 23.19 -46.66 38.71
CA SER A 703 22.54 -46.25 39.96
C SER A 703 21.04 -46.61 40.02
N THR A 704 20.51 -47.28 39.00
CA THR A 704 19.10 -47.71 38.92
C THR A 704 18.94 -49.23 39.00
N LEU A 705 17.75 -49.70 39.37
CA LEU A 705 17.36 -51.12 39.25
C LEU A 705 16.07 -51.21 38.41
N PRO A 706 15.91 -52.24 37.54
CA PRO A 706 14.66 -52.47 36.83
C PRO A 706 13.46 -52.63 37.76
N PHE A 707 12.32 -52.05 37.36
CA PHE A 707 11.09 -51.99 38.17
C PHE A 707 10.62 -53.36 38.65
N ASN A 708 10.64 -54.36 37.76
CA ASN A 708 10.27 -55.75 38.05
C ASN A 708 11.23 -56.43 39.03
N GLN A 709 12.54 -56.26 38.84
CA GLN A 709 13.57 -56.84 39.71
C GLN A 709 13.55 -56.24 41.12
N MET A 710 13.26 -54.94 41.22
CA MET A 710 13.05 -54.27 42.51
C MET A 710 11.92 -54.98 43.29
N LEU A 711 10.80 -55.25 42.64
CA LEU A 711 9.66 -55.93 43.26
C LEU A 711 9.85 -57.45 43.34
N GLY A 712 10.81 -58.03 42.63
CA GLY A 712 10.98 -59.48 42.60
C GLY A 712 9.83 -60.21 41.87
N GLU A 713 9.14 -59.49 40.98
CA GLU A 713 8.00 -59.97 40.20
C GLU A 713 8.36 -60.00 38.70
N GLU A 714 7.54 -60.68 37.90
CA GLU A 714 7.70 -60.72 36.44
C GLU A 714 6.97 -59.53 35.76
N ASP A 715 7.38 -59.18 34.54
CA ASP A 715 6.75 -58.07 33.79
C ASP A 715 5.26 -58.31 33.53
N GLN A 716 4.84 -59.57 33.38
CA GLN A 716 3.43 -59.92 33.24
C GLN A 716 2.63 -59.51 34.47
N PHE A 717 3.15 -59.80 35.67
CA PHE A 717 2.50 -59.42 36.93
C PHE A 717 2.37 -57.90 37.06
N LEU A 718 3.41 -57.15 36.66
CA LEU A 718 3.37 -55.69 36.65
C LEU A 718 2.32 -55.15 35.68
N GLY A 719 2.26 -55.68 34.46
CA GLY A 719 1.23 -55.29 33.49
C GLY A 719 -0.18 -55.56 34.03
N GLU A 720 -0.40 -56.74 34.61
CA GLU A 720 -1.67 -57.09 35.24
C GLU A 720 -2.01 -56.19 36.44
N PHE A 721 -1.02 -55.77 37.23
CA PHE A 721 -1.22 -54.83 38.35
C PHE A 721 -1.67 -53.46 37.83
N PHE A 722 -0.96 -52.91 36.84
CA PHE A 722 -1.30 -51.61 36.27
C PHE A 722 -2.58 -51.63 35.41
N ASP A 723 -3.00 -52.78 34.90
CA ASP A 723 -4.32 -52.98 34.28
C ASP A 723 -5.45 -53.10 35.31
N GLY A 724 -5.12 -53.25 36.59
CA GLY A 724 -6.09 -53.38 37.67
C GLY A 724 -6.47 -54.83 38.03
N GLY A 725 -5.81 -55.82 37.42
CA GLY A 725 -6.25 -57.22 37.37
C GLY A 725 -5.39 -58.25 38.13
N SER A 726 -4.32 -57.83 38.81
CA SER A 726 -3.43 -58.78 39.51
C SER A 726 -3.97 -59.21 40.88
N SER A 727 -3.26 -60.14 41.51
CA SER A 727 -3.60 -60.59 42.87
C SER A 727 -3.53 -59.46 43.91
N TRP A 728 -2.64 -58.47 43.73
CA TRP A 728 -2.55 -57.33 44.66
C TRP A 728 -3.79 -56.44 44.66
N ASN A 729 -4.57 -56.49 43.57
CA ASN A 729 -5.80 -55.74 43.41
C ASN A 729 -7.01 -56.44 44.07
N TYR A 730 -7.01 -57.78 44.15
CA TYR A 730 -8.19 -58.55 44.56
C TYR A 730 -8.03 -59.41 45.83
N GLU A 731 -6.80 -59.78 46.23
CA GLU A 731 -6.60 -60.69 47.36
C GLU A 731 -7.07 -60.05 48.68
N VAL A 732 -7.67 -60.85 49.56
CA VAL A 732 -8.16 -60.45 50.89
C VAL A 732 -7.73 -61.52 51.90
N ASP A 733 -7.64 -61.12 53.16
CA ASP A 733 -7.26 -61.96 54.29
C ASP A 733 -8.27 -63.11 54.53
N GLU A 734 -7.91 -64.05 55.41
CA GLU A 734 -8.77 -65.21 55.73
C GLU A 734 -10.12 -64.81 56.37
N ALA A 735 -10.26 -63.58 56.88
CA ALA A 735 -11.49 -63.01 57.44
C ALA A 735 -12.30 -62.19 56.42
N GLY A 736 -11.82 -62.05 55.18
CA GLY A 736 -12.43 -61.25 54.11
C GLY A 736 -12.16 -59.74 54.21
N GLY A 737 -11.20 -59.33 55.04
CA GLY A 737 -10.67 -57.96 55.11
C GLY A 737 -9.35 -57.80 54.36
N PRO A 738 -8.80 -56.60 54.23
CA PRO A 738 -7.48 -56.36 53.60
C PRO A 738 -6.31 -56.90 54.45
N ASP A 739 -5.34 -57.60 53.84
CA ASP A 739 -4.02 -57.87 54.46
C ASP A 739 -2.88 -57.21 53.67
N LEU A 740 -2.91 -55.88 53.61
CA LEU A 740 -1.83 -55.09 53.01
C LEU A 740 -0.47 -55.33 53.68
N SER A 741 -0.44 -55.79 54.94
CA SER A 741 0.80 -56.06 55.64
C SER A 741 1.59 -57.23 55.04
N ALA A 742 0.89 -58.22 54.49
CA ALA A 742 1.46 -59.33 53.74
C ALA A 742 1.68 -58.97 52.27
N ASP A 743 0.66 -58.43 51.60
CA ASP A 743 0.68 -58.17 50.16
C ASP A 743 1.67 -57.05 49.78
N ALA A 744 1.74 -56.00 50.60
CA ALA A 744 2.64 -54.87 50.39
C ALA A 744 3.98 -55.02 51.13
N ALA A 745 4.29 -56.19 51.71
CA ALA A 745 5.58 -56.45 52.37
C ALA A 745 6.79 -56.18 51.45
N ARG A 746 6.62 -56.46 50.16
CA ARG A 746 7.63 -56.17 49.15
C ARG A 746 7.75 -54.68 48.84
N ILE A 747 6.62 -53.96 48.80
CA ILE A 747 6.58 -52.50 48.63
C ILE A 747 7.30 -51.83 49.81
N MET A 748 7.07 -52.28 51.05
CA MET A 748 7.80 -51.77 52.22
C MET A 748 9.31 -51.99 52.09
N THR A 749 9.74 -53.20 51.69
CA THR A 749 11.15 -53.53 51.49
C THR A 749 11.78 -52.69 50.37
N ALA A 750 11.06 -52.49 49.27
CA ALA A 750 11.50 -51.64 48.16
C ALA A 750 11.57 -50.17 48.59
N SER A 751 10.57 -49.68 49.34
CA SER A 751 10.55 -48.33 49.89
C SER A 751 11.79 -48.09 50.76
N GLU A 752 12.15 -48.99 51.68
CA GLU A 752 13.35 -48.83 52.53
C GLU A 752 14.67 -48.78 51.75
N GLN A 753 14.76 -49.45 50.60
CA GLN A 753 15.99 -49.55 49.81
C GLN A 753 16.11 -48.47 48.73
N PHE A 754 14.99 -47.98 48.21
CA PHE A 754 14.92 -47.08 47.07
C PHE A 754 14.35 -45.70 47.41
N ASP A 755 13.67 -45.51 48.56
CA ASP A 755 13.43 -44.16 49.07
C ASP A 755 14.77 -43.51 49.40
N GLY A 756 15.05 -42.42 48.70
CA GLY A 756 16.09 -41.50 49.09
C GLY A 756 17.44 -41.69 48.42
N LYS A 757 17.83 -42.85 47.85
CA LYS A 757 19.24 -42.99 47.38
C LYS A 757 19.48 -43.80 46.11
N ARG A 758 18.46 -44.46 45.56
CA ARG A 758 18.64 -45.33 44.41
C ARG A 758 17.52 -45.17 43.40
N GLY A 759 17.87 -45.07 42.14
CA GLY A 759 16.90 -44.90 41.06
C GLY A 759 16.15 -46.20 40.74
N ILE A 760 14.96 -46.05 40.16
CA ILE A 760 14.13 -47.13 39.65
C ILE A 760 13.92 -46.86 38.16
N SER A 761 14.26 -47.84 37.32
CA SER A 761 14.07 -47.70 35.88
C SER A 761 12.58 -47.72 35.51
N TRP A 762 12.21 -47.01 34.45
CA TRP A 762 10.85 -47.04 33.91
C TRP A 762 10.42 -48.47 33.52
N PRO A 763 9.19 -48.91 33.86
CA PRO A 763 8.76 -50.28 33.58
C PRO A 763 8.54 -50.54 32.09
N ASN A 764 8.88 -51.75 31.63
CA ASN A 764 8.69 -52.16 30.25
C ASN A 764 7.36 -52.94 30.07
N VAL A 765 6.24 -52.27 30.35
CA VAL A 765 4.87 -52.83 30.21
C VAL A 765 4.05 -51.95 29.28
N HIS A 766 2.95 -52.46 28.71
CA HIS A 766 2.18 -51.76 27.67
C HIS A 766 1.56 -50.44 28.15
N ASN A 767 1.17 -50.36 29.42
CA ASN A 767 0.57 -49.18 30.06
C ASN A 767 1.42 -47.91 29.93
N PHE A 768 2.74 -48.07 29.83
CA PHE A 768 3.72 -46.97 29.83
C PHE A 768 4.53 -46.86 28.54
N LYS A 769 3.97 -47.34 27.42
CA LYS A 769 4.49 -47.12 26.08
C LYS A 769 3.85 -45.87 25.47
N ARG A 770 4.62 -45.08 24.71
CA ARG A 770 4.14 -43.85 24.04
C ARG A 770 3.58 -42.79 25.03
N CYS A 771 4.37 -42.43 26.03
CA CYS A 771 4.04 -41.28 26.88
C CYS A 771 4.56 -39.99 26.21
N GLU A 772 3.92 -39.57 25.12
CA GLU A 772 4.28 -38.40 24.31
C GLU A 772 4.10 -37.09 25.09
N LEU A 773 3.02 -36.98 25.87
CA LEU A 773 2.72 -35.87 26.78
C LEU A 773 3.58 -35.87 28.04
N ARG A 774 4.45 -36.85 28.23
CA ARG A 774 5.34 -36.97 29.39
C ARG A 774 4.63 -36.86 30.74
N ALA A 775 3.44 -37.44 30.81
CA ALA A 775 2.64 -37.53 32.02
C ALA A 775 2.08 -38.94 32.19
N ALA A 776 1.96 -39.38 33.44
CA ALA A 776 1.36 -40.63 33.81
C ALA A 776 0.38 -40.43 34.96
N MET A 777 -0.67 -41.25 34.98
CA MET A 777 -1.75 -41.15 35.94
C MET A 777 -2.19 -42.54 36.39
N CYS A 778 -2.61 -42.63 37.65
CA CYS A 778 -3.28 -43.77 38.25
C CYS A 778 -4.67 -43.34 38.71
N CYS A 779 -5.70 -44.11 38.39
CA CYS A 779 -7.09 -43.86 38.78
C CYS A 779 -7.70 -45.09 39.44
N TYR A 780 -8.24 -44.91 40.64
CA TYR A 780 -8.73 -45.97 41.51
C TYR A 780 -10.22 -45.81 41.81
N VAL A 781 -10.96 -46.92 41.74
CA VAL A 781 -12.42 -46.95 41.99
C VAL A 781 -12.81 -47.76 43.23
N SER A 782 -11.84 -48.45 43.84
CA SER A 782 -12.04 -49.31 45.01
C SER A 782 -10.93 -49.10 46.04
N ASN A 783 -11.17 -49.56 47.27
CA ASN A 783 -10.21 -49.45 48.36
C ASN A 783 -10.28 -50.70 49.25
N ARG A 784 -9.11 -51.20 49.65
CA ARG A 784 -8.95 -52.40 50.48
C ARG A 784 -9.08 -52.05 51.96
N ALA A 785 -8.55 -50.91 52.41
CA ALA A 785 -8.50 -50.48 53.81
C ALA A 785 -9.82 -49.90 54.35
N VAL A 786 -10.60 -49.24 53.50
CA VAL A 786 -11.89 -48.59 53.81
C VAL A 786 -12.93 -48.95 52.75
N ALA A 787 -14.20 -48.53 52.92
CA ALA A 787 -15.29 -48.98 52.04
C ALA A 787 -15.23 -48.44 50.60
N THR A 788 -14.62 -47.27 50.36
CA THR A 788 -14.44 -46.63 49.05
C THR A 788 -13.23 -45.69 49.08
N PRO A 789 -12.55 -45.43 47.94
CA PRO A 789 -11.46 -44.45 47.87
C PRO A 789 -11.96 -43.03 48.17
N VAL A 790 -11.03 -42.10 48.45
CA VAL A 790 -11.36 -40.68 48.63
C VAL A 790 -11.68 -40.09 47.27
N ASP A 791 -12.94 -39.69 47.10
CA ASP A 791 -13.44 -39.12 45.87
C ASP A 791 -12.81 -37.75 45.58
N GLY A 792 -12.09 -37.66 44.47
CA GLY A 792 -11.28 -36.50 44.10
C GLY A 792 -11.28 -36.18 42.60
N SER A 793 -11.94 -36.96 41.77
CA SER A 793 -12.02 -36.74 40.32
C SER A 793 -13.35 -37.26 39.76
N GLU A 794 -13.71 -36.84 38.55
CA GLU A 794 -14.90 -37.35 37.84
C GLU A 794 -14.45 -37.96 36.51
N ALA A 795 -14.90 -39.17 36.21
CA ALA A 795 -14.61 -39.80 34.91
C ALA A 795 -15.58 -39.31 33.85
N CYS A 796 -15.06 -38.85 32.71
CA CYS A 796 -15.89 -38.43 31.58
C CYS A 796 -16.14 -39.61 30.63
N TYR A 797 -15.07 -40.12 30.00
CA TYR A 797 -15.14 -41.23 29.04
C TYR A 797 -13.79 -41.94 28.90
N MET A 798 -13.79 -43.12 28.29
CA MET A 798 -12.59 -43.85 27.90
C MET A 798 -12.69 -44.30 26.44
N ASP A 799 -11.74 -43.92 25.58
CA ASP A 799 -11.60 -44.48 24.23
C ASP A 799 -10.73 -45.73 24.27
N PHE A 800 -11.32 -46.89 23.98
CA PHE A 800 -10.61 -48.17 24.04
C PHE A 800 -9.49 -48.28 23.01
N LYS A 801 -9.49 -47.45 21.95
CA LYS A 801 -8.39 -47.40 20.98
C LYS A 801 -7.05 -47.02 21.60
N ASN A 802 -7.07 -46.30 22.72
CA ASN A 802 -5.87 -45.78 23.35
C ASN A 802 -5.23 -46.78 24.34
N ALA A 803 -6.00 -47.78 24.81
CA ALA A 803 -5.53 -48.80 25.76
C ALA A 803 -5.92 -50.23 25.33
N ARG A 804 -5.73 -50.56 24.04
CA ARG A 804 -6.20 -51.83 23.44
C ARG A 804 -5.63 -53.07 24.11
N GLU A 805 -4.37 -52.97 24.55
CA GLU A 805 -3.65 -54.02 25.23
C GLU A 805 -4.28 -54.31 26.60
N THR A 806 -4.69 -53.27 27.33
CA THR A 806 -5.36 -53.37 28.64
C THR A 806 -6.78 -53.90 28.54
N ASN A 807 -7.62 -53.30 27.68
CA ASN A 807 -9.04 -53.68 27.60
C ASN A 807 -9.30 -54.90 26.69
N HIS A 808 -8.29 -55.36 25.94
CA HIS A 808 -8.36 -56.45 24.98
C HIS A 808 -9.38 -56.25 23.84
N VAL A 809 -9.71 -55.00 23.51
CA VAL A 809 -10.66 -54.60 22.46
C VAL A 809 -9.98 -53.69 21.43
N ARG A 810 -10.30 -53.88 20.15
CA ARG A 810 -9.68 -53.10 19.05
C ARG A 810 -10.18 -51.66 18.98
N ASP A 811 -11.45 -51.44 19.27
CA ASP A 811 -12.17 -50.18 19.13
C ASP A 811 -13.47 -50.24 19.97
N GLY A 812 -13.83 -49.14 20.61
CA GLY A 812 -14.99 -49.01 21.50
C GLY A 812 -14.79 -47.84 22.46
N TYR A 813 -15.78 -47.57 23.30
CA TYR A 813 -15.67 -46.56 24.34
C TYR A 813 -16.64 -46.81 25.49
N SER A 814 -16.30 -46.27 26.66
CA SER A 814 -17.19 -46.15 27.83
C SER A 814 -17.49 -44.67 28.07
N ILE A 815 -18.72 -44.36 28.48
CA ILE A 815 -19.12 -43.04 28.98
C ILE A 815 -19.52 -43.22 30.44
N TYR A 816 -19.00 -42.36 31.31
CA TYR A 816 -19.22 -42.45 32.76
C TYR A 816 -20.06 -41.28 33.31
N TYR A 817 -20.44 -40.34 32.44
CA TYR A 817 -21.20 -39.14 32.78
C TYR A 817 -22.60 -39.16 32.12
N ASP A 818 -23.65 -38.92 32.92
CA ASP A 818 -25.06 -39.01 32.50
C ASP A 818 -25.76 -37.66 32.25
N GLY A 819 -25.06 -36.54 32.51
CA GLY A 819 -25.58 -35.19 32.30
C GLY A 819 -26.44 -34.61 33.43
N THR A 820 -26.65 -35.30 34.57
CA THR A 820 -27.58 -34.82 35.61
C THR A 820 -26.93 -34.42 36.94
N SER A 821 -25.79 -34.99 37.29
CA SER A 821 -24.80 -34.54 38.28
C SER A 821 -23.83 -35.70 38.52
N ALA A 822 -22.54 -35.40 38.61
CA ALA A 822 -21.44 -36.37 38.68
C ALA A 822 -21.64 -37.55 39.64
N ARG A 823 -20.96 -38.66 39.32
CA ARG A 823 -20.71 -39.86 40.15
C ARG A 823 -21.56 -41.11 39.85
N GLU A 824 -21.84 -41.43 38.58
CA GLU A 824 -22.35 -42.78 38.26
C GLU A 824 -21.23 -43.84 38.36
N GLU A 825 -19.98 -43.45 38.18
CA GLU A 825 -18.77 -44.25 38.37
C GLU A 825 -18.46 -44.59 39.83
N GLY A 826 -19.12 -43.91 40.78
CA GLY A 826 -18.80 -43.98 42.21
C GLY A 826 -17.62 -43.07 42.59
N PRO A 827 -17.05 -43.24 43.79
CA PRO A 827 -15.85 -42.51 44.21
C PRO A 827 -14.65 -42.83 43.30
N LEU A 828 -14.03 -41.79 42.75
CA LEU A 828 -12.86 -41.92 41.88
C LEU A 828 -11.70 -41.08 42.45
N SER A 829 -10.56 -41.73 42.67
CA SER A 829 -9.32 -41.04 43.06
C SER A 829 -8.31 -41.17 41.93
N CYS A 830 -7.88 -40.05 41.36
CA CYS A 830 -6.84 -40.03 40.34
C CYS A 830 -5.64 -39.24 40.84
N SER A 831 -4.44 -39.83 40.72
CA SER A 831 -3.17 -39.21 41.06
C SER A 831 -2.16 -39.47 39.94
N GLY A 832 -1.37 -38.47 39.59
CA GLY A 832 -0.39 -38.58 38.52
C GLY A 832 0.83 -37.70 38.74
N PHE A 833 1.68 -37.67 37.73
CA PHE A 833 2.93 -36.93 37.70
C PHE A 833 3.32 -36.65 36.24
N ALA A 834 4.12 -35.60 36.04
CA ALA A 834 4.68 -35.24 34.74
C ALA A 834 6.19 -34.99 34.87
N TRP A 835 6.90 -35.02 33.75
CA TRP A 835 8.35 -34.81 33.70
C TRP A 835 8.76 -33.95 32.49
N GLY A 836 9.96 -33.38 32.54
CA GLY A 836 10.47 -32.52 31.48
C GLY A 836 10.78 -33.25 30.17
N ASP A 837 10.86 -32.49 29.08
CA ASP A 837 11.25 -32.92 27.73
C ASP A 837 12.67 -33.47 27.61
N ASP A 838 13.60 -32.97 28.42
CA ASP A 838 14.96 -33.50 28.49
C ASP A 838 15.07 -34.71 29.43
N ALA A 839 15.58 -35.84 28.91
CA ALA A 839 15.83 -37.06 29.68
C ALA A 839 16.84 -36.87 30.84
N GLY A 840 17.59 -35.77 30.82
CA GLY A 840 18.55 -35.34 31.82
C GLY A 840 17.97 -34.70 33.08
N TYR A 841 16.75 -34.17 33.02
CA TYR A 841 16.05 -33.65 34.20
C TYR A 841 15.86 -34.74 35.25
N ALA A 842 15.95 -34.39 36.53
CA ALA A 842 15.80 -35.38 37.59
C ALA A 842 14.40 -36.03 37.60
N ASP A 843 13.36 -35.24 37.33
CA ASP A 843 11.98 -35.72 37.21
C ASP A 843 11.82 -36.75 36.06
N ALA A 844 12.48 -36.51 34.92
CA ALA A 844 12.47 -37.41 33.77
C ALA A 844 13.34 -38.65 33.98
N ALA A 845 14.55 -38.51 34.54
CA ALA A 845 15.46 -39.63 34.76
C ALA A 845 15.00 -40.56 35.90
N LEU A 846 14.33 -40.01 36.92
CA LEU A 846 13.84 -40.74 38.09
C LEU A 846 12.32 -40.97 38.07
N ARG A 847 11.65 -40.78 36.93
CA ARG A 847 10.20 -41.00 36.78
C ARG A 847 9.72 -42.38 37.25
N GLY A 848 10.58 -43.41 37.18
CA GLY A 848 10.26 -44.73 37.73
C GLY A 848 10.12 -44.73 39.26
N ASN A 849 10.86 -43.88 39.97
CA ASN A 849 10.68 -43.66 41.40
C ASN A 849 9.33 -43.00 41.70
N THR A 850 8.95 -42.00 40.90
CA THR A 850 7.65 -41.32 41.03
C THR A 850 6.50 -42.28 40.79
N LEU A 851 6.59 -43.14 39.76
CA LEU A 851 5.59 -44.15 39.49
C LEU A 851 5.45 -45.14 40.66
N PHE A 852 6.57 -45.64 41.19
CA PHE A 852 6.55 -46.51 42.36
C PHE A 852 5.92 -45.82 43.57
N HIS A 853 6.24 -44.54 43.77
CA HIS A 853 5.63 -43.74 44.83
C HIS A 853 4.11 -43.67 44.63
N VAL A 854 3.65 -43.10 43.52
CA VAL A 854 2.22 -42.85 43.25
C VAL A 854 1.39 -44.13 43.21
N ALA A 855 1.83 -45.15 42.46
CA ALA A 855 1.02 -46.35 42.21
C ALA A 855 1.02 -47.32 43.40
N MET A 856 2.18 -47.53 44.02
CA MET A 856 2.38 -48.65 44.95
C MET A 856 2.52 -48.18 46.40
N LYS A 857 3.30 -47.14 46.65
CA LYS A 857 3.53 -46.66 48.01
C LYS A 857 2.33 -45.86 48.53
N THR A 858 1.99 -44.76 47.87
CA THR A 858 0.89 -43.90 48.30
C THR A 858 -0.46 -44.49 47.93
N GLY A 859 -0.64 -44.99 46.70
CA GLY A 859 -1.89 -45.63 46.25
C GLY A 859 -2.21 -46.90 47.04
N LEU A 860 -1.48 -47.99 46.80
CA LEU A 860 -1.79 -49.29 47.40
C LEU A 860 -1.41 -49.41 48.89
N LEU A 861 -0.17 -49.11 49.29
CA LEU A 861 0.31 -49.39 50.66
C LEU A 861 -0.28 -48.44 51.70
N ASP A 862 -0.21 -47.13 51.47
CA ASP A 862 -0.67 -46.11 52.44
C ASP A 862 -2.18 -45.84 52.31
N GLY A 863 -2.69 -45.76 51.07
CA GLY A 863 -4.09 -45.46 50.76
C GLY A 863 -5.00 -46.69 50.75
N GLY A 864 -4.50 -47.85 50.31
CA GLY A 864 -5.29 -49.05 50.07
C GLY A 864 -6.05 -49.03 48.74
N ASP A 865 -5.74 -48.09 47.84
CA ASP A 865 -6.48 -47.84 46.61
C ASP A 865 -6.15 -48.89 45.53
N VAL A 866 -7.19 -49.45 44.92
CA VAL A 866 -7.11 -50.56 43.95
C VAL A 866 -8.23 -50.50 42.92
N GLU A 867 -8.12 -51.40 41.92
CA GLU A 867 -9.05 -51.59 40.81
C GLU A 867 -9.12 -50.41 39.84
N GLN A 868 -9.30 -50.76 38.57
CA GLN A 868 -9.38 -49.86 37.44
C GLN A 868 -10.83 -49.45 37.13
N LEU A 869 -10.98 -48.30 36.48
CA LEU A 869 -12.24 -47.94 35.85
C LEU A 869 -12.58 -48.92 34.70
N PRO A 870 -13.84 -49.39 34.54
CA PRO A 870 -14.18 -50.43 33.57
C PRO A 870 -13.80 -50.14 32.11
N GLY A 871 -12.74 -50.77 31.61
CA GLY A 871 -12.25 -50.61 30.23
C GLY A 871 -11.08 -49.63 30.08
N ALA A 872 -10.58 -49.09 31.20
CA ALA A 872 -9.34 -48.33 31.30
C ALA A 872 -8.29 -49.10 32.11
N PRO A 873 -6.99 -48.79 31.98
CA PRO A 873 -5.98 -49.21 32.94
C PRO A 873 -6.18 -48.54 34.30
N MET A 874 -5.65 -49.18 35.36
CA MET A 874 -5.55 -48.57 36.69
C MET A 874 -4.45 -47.50 36.69
N CYS A 875 -3.32 -47.76 36.04
CA CYS A 875 -2.25 -46.79 35.83
C CYS A 875 -1.69 -46.87 34.41
N GLY A 876 -1.29 -45.73 33.84
CA GLY A 876 -0.67 -45.68 32.51
C GLY A 876 -0.17 -44.27 32.16
N CYS A 877 0.43 -44.11 30.96
CA CYS A 877 0.61 -42.78 30.39
C CYS A 877 -0.78 -42.12 30.27
N VAL A 878 -0.88 -40.81 30.47
CA VAL A 878 -2.16 -40.09 30.50
C VAL A 878 -3.00 -40.29 29.22
N GLU A 879 -2.34 -40.49 28.08
CA GLU A 879 -2.95 -40.75 26.77
C GLU A 879 -3.73 -42.07 26.73
N GLN A 880 -3.33 -43.04 27.55
CA GLN A 880 -3.96 -44.35 27.69
C GLN A 880 -4.96 -44.41 28.85
N MET A 881 -5.05 -43.35 29.64
CA MET A 881 -5.92 -43.25 30.82
C MET A 881 -7.29 -42.67 30.44
N PRO A 882 -8.34 -42.85 31.27
CA PRO A 882 -9.63 -42.25 30.99
C PRO A 882 -9.54 -40.72 31.06
N VAL A 883 -10.38 -40.04 30.30
CA VAL A 883 -10.53 -38.59 30.39
C VAL A 883 -11.25 -38.26 31.68
N VAL A 884 -10.65 -37.43 32.51
CA VAL A 884 -11.14 -37.08 33.85
C VAL A 884 -11.13 -35.56 34.07
N THR A 885 -11.84 -35.09 35.08
CA THR A 885 -11.87 -33.65 35.40
C THR A 885 -10.55 -33.15 36.00
N ARG A 886 -9.89 -33.97 36.83
CA ARG A 886 -8.64 -33.59 37.52
C ARG A 886 -7.83 -34.80 37.98
N ALA A 887 -6.58 -34.59 38.34
CA ALA A 887 -5.76 -35.59 39.03
C ALA A 887 -4.84 -34.90 40.04
N ASP A 888 -4.72 -35.47 41.24
CA ASP A 888 -3.73 -35.02 42.23
C ASP A 888 -2.32 -35.23 41.69
N CYS A 889 -1.37 -34.38 42.08
CA CYS A 889 -0.04 -34.35 41.49
C CYS A 889 1.05 -34.71 42.50
N THR A 890 1.97 -35.58 42.10
CA THR A 890 3.23 -35.82 42.80
C THR A 890 4.42 -35.47 41.93
N LYS A 891 5.37 -34.69 42.45
CA LYS A 891 6.64 -34.38 41.77
C LYS A 891 7.84 -34.96 42.50
N THR A 892 8.91 -35.23 41.75
CA THR A 892 10.18 -35.69 42.31
C THR A 892 11.10 -34.52 42.60
N VAL A 893 11.72 -34.54 43.78
CA VAL A 893 12.79 -33.62 44.17
C VAL A 893 14.04 -34.44 44.48
N ALA A 894 15.08 -34.31 43.65
CA ALA A 894 16.33 -35.03 43.82
C ALA A 894 17.51 -34.10 44.09
N VAL A 895 18.43 -34.53 44.94
CA VAL A 895 19.75 -33.91 45.09
C VAL A 895 20.76 -34.88 44.51
N GLN A 896 21.38 -34.49 43.42
CA GLN A 896 22.31 -35.33 42.68
C GLN A 896 23.43 -34.53 42.02
N THR A 897 24.44 -35.23 41.54
CA THR A 897 25.48 -34.67 40.68
C THR A 897 25.79 -35.67 39.58
N VAL A 898 25.65 -35.25 38.34
CA VAL A 898 26.03 -36.02 37.15
C VAL A 898 27.43 -35.58 36.73
N LYS A 899 28.35 -36.54 36.66
CA LYS A 899 29.70 -36.32 36.16
C LYS A 899 29.84 -36.96 34.79
N VAL A 900 30.24 -36.16 33.81
CA VAL A 900 30.55 -36.63 32.46
C VAL A 900 32.06 -36.56 32.27
N THR A 901 32.62 -37.65 31.75
CA THR A 901 34.03 -37.75 31.37
C THR A 901 34.13 -38.18 29.92
N TYR A 902 34.91 -37.46 29.13
CA TYR A 902 35.31 -37.87 27.79
C TYR A 902 36.79 -38.24 27.78
N ASP A 903 37.10 -39.38 27.18
CA ASP A 903 38.45 -39.79 26.84
C ASP A 903 38.48 -40.28 25.39
N PRO A 904 39.48 -39.91 24.57
CA PRO A 904 39.52 -40.31 23.16
C PRO A 904 39.52 -41.83 22.93
N VAL A 905 39.94 -42.63 23.91
CA VAL A 905 39.99 -44.09 23.82
C VAL A 905 38.71 -44.74 24.34
N THR A 906 38.25 -44.35 25.53
CA THR A 906 37.06 -44.97 26.16
C THR A 906 35.75 -44.30 25.80
N ARG A 907 35.80 -43.18 25.06
CA ARG A 907 34.66 -42.31 24.70
C ARG A 907 33.95 -41.77 25.95
N PHE A 908 32.72 -41.29 25.78
CA PHE A 908 31.94 -40.72 26.89
C PHE A 908 31.59 -41.77 27.95
N PHE A 909 31.79 -41.40 29.21
CA PHE A 909 31.33 -42.11 30.38
C PHE A 909 30.65 -41.12 31.30
N ALA A 910 29.41 -41.42 31.70
CA ALA A 910 28.66 -40.60 32.63
C ALA A 910 28.29 -41.41 33.88
N GLU A 911 28.35 -40.79 35.05
CA GLU A 911 27.95 -41.39 36.32
C GLU A 911 27.15 -40.37 37.15
N VAL A 912 26.05 -40.81 37.75
CA VAL A 912 25.28 -39.99 38.70
C VAL A 912 25.55 -40.41 40.15
N ASP A 913 25.82 -39.42 41.00
CA ASP A 913 25.82 -39.56 42.45
C ASP A 913 24.51 -38.98 43.02
N ILE A 914 23.60 -39.86 43.46
CA ILE A 914 22.30 -39.48 44.01
C ILE A 914 22.39 -39.42 45.54
N THR A 915 22.26 -38.21 46.09
CA THR A 915 22.32 -37.98 47.54
C THR A 915 20.95 -38.15 48.21
N SER A 916 19.89 -37.63 47.59
CA SER A 916 18.52 -37.74 48.07
C SER A 916 17.51 -37.84 46.92
N ILE A 917 16.48 -38.68 47.07
CA ILE A 917 15.25 -38.68 46.24
C ILE A 917 14.07 -38.49 47.18
N ALA A 918 13.29 -37.44 46.96
CA ALA A 918 12.06 -37.14 47.70
C ALA A 918 10.90 -36.92 46.72
N HIS A 919 9.68 -37.02 47.24
CA HIS A 919 8.46 -36.76 46.50
C HIS A 919 7.63 -35.72 47.25
N GLU A 920 7.09 -34.75 46.52
CA GLU A 920 6.30 -33.66 47.07
C GLU A 920 4.95 -33.56 46.35
N ASP A 921 3.95 -33.08 47.08
CA ASP A 921 2.63 -32.75 46.52
C ASP A 921 2.74 -31.48 45.66
N CYS A 922 2.34 -31.57 44.38
CA CYS A 922 2.28 -30.45 43.44
C CYS A 922 0.85 -29.94 43.20
N GLY A 923 -0.13 -30.40 43.98
CA GLY A 923 -1.53 -30.00 43.86
C GLY A 923 -2.23 -30.74 42.74
N ASP A 924 -2.53 -30.05 41.65
CA ASP A 924 -3.26 -30.59 40.49
C ASP A 924 -2.31 -30.82 39.31
N LEU A 925 -2.46 -31.94 38.60
CA LEU A 925 -1.53 -32.35 37.54
C LEU A 925 -1.54 -31.39 36.34
N ALA A 926 -2.71 -30.88 35.94
CA ALA A 926 -2.79 -29.90 34.85
C ALA A 926 -2.11 -28.58 35.27
N THR A 927 -2.31 -28.16 36.52
CA THR A 927 -1.65 -26.98 37.09
C THR A 927 -0.13 -27.14 37.16
N TYR A 928 0.36 -28.32 37.55
CA TYR A 928 1.81 -28.59 37.58
C TYR A 928 2.41 -28.62 36.17
N TYR A 929 1.66 -29.08 35.17
CA TYR A 929 2.12 -29.01 33.79
C TYR A 929 2.32 -27.56 33.31
N ASP A 930 1.54 -26.60 33.83
CA ASP A 930 1.78 -25.16 33.59
C ASP A 930 3.11 -24.69 34.15
N GLU A 931 3.51 -25.23 35.32
CA GLU A 931 4.83 -24.97 35.89
C GLU A 931 5.92 -25.50 34.96
N LEU A 932 5.77 -26.72 34.41
CA LEU A 932 6.72 -27.27 33.43
C LEU A 932 6.84 -26.39 32.18
N VAL A 933 5.72 -25.87 31.66
CA VAL A 933 5.74 -24.94 30.52
C VAL A 933 6.43 -23.62 30.89
N THR A 934 6.14 -23.09 32.08
CA THR A 934 6.75 -21.84 32.56
C THR A 934 8.25 -21.98 32.80
N ASP A 935 8.69 -23.16 33.24
CA ASP A 935 10.08 -23.51 33.49
C ASP A 935 10.84 -23.92 32.21
N GLY A 936 10.16 -23.96 31.04
CA GLY A 936 10.75 -24.33 29.76
C GLY A 936 11.04 -25.83 29.62
N LYS A 937 10.37 -26.68 30.40
CA LYS A 937 10.50 -28.15 30.38
C LYS A 937 9.42 -28.86 29.55
N ALA A 938 8.45 -28.10 29.03
CA ALA A 938 7.38 -28.59 28.17
C ALA A 938 6.85 -27.46 27.29
N LEU A 939 6.29 -27.83 26.13
CA LEU A 939 5.69 -26.86 25.22
C LEU A 939 4.27 -26.52 25.64
N ALA A 940 3.85 -25.26 25.40
CA ALA A 940 2.49 -24.82 25.66
C ALA A 940 1.42 -25.65 24.91
N ARG A 941 1.77 -26.19 23.74
CA ARG A 941 0.91 -27.12 22.98
C ARG A 941 0.67 -28.43 23.71
N GLU A 942 1.68 -28.98 24.38
CA GLU A 942 1.56 -30.25 25.08
C GLU A 942 0.63 -30.11 26.28
N LYS A 943 0.63 -28.95 26.93
CA LYS A 943 -0.38 -28.60 27.92
C LYS A 943 -1.80 -28.66 27.33
N VAL A 944 -2.03 -28.02 26.18
CA VAL A 944 -3.36 -28.04 25.54
C VAL A 944 -3.81 -29.48 25.24
N LEU A 945 -2.88 -30.33 24.78
CA LEU A 945 -3.17 -31.75 24.55
C LEU A 945 -3.40 -32.52 25.86
N LEU A 946 -2.70 -32.19 26.95
CA LEU A 946 -2.96 -32.75 28.27
C LEU A 946 -4.35 -32.36 28.79
N GLU A 947 -4.78 -31.13 28.57
CA GLU A 947 -6.12 -30.63 28.95
C GLU A 947 -7.25 -31.34 28.18
N GLU A 948 -6.96 -32.04 27.07
CA GLU A 948 -7.94 -32.95 26.45
C GLU A 948 -8.19 -34.22 27.28
N HIS A 949 -7.24 -34.58 28.17
CA HIS A 949 -7.34 -35.70 29.11
C HIS A 949 -7.71 -35.27 30.53
N LEU A 950 -7.32 -34.05 30.94
CA LEU A 950 -7.64 -33.41 32.22
C LEU A 950 -8.51 -32.18 31.96
N VAL A 951 -9.82 -32.39 31.77
CA VAL A 951 -10.70 -31.39 31.15
C VAL A 951 -11.13 -30.27 32.10
N GLY A 952 -10.85 -30.39 33.39
CA GLY A 952 -11.29 -29.46 34.41
C GLY A 952 -12.70 -29.74 34.93
N GLU A 953 -12.98 -29.22 36.12
CA GLU A 953 -14.25 -29.36 36.82
C GLU A 953 -15.45 -28.87 35.98
N GLY A 954 -16.49 -29.71 35.88
CA GLY A 954 -17.71 -29.40 35.13
C GLY A 954 -17.60 -29.47 33.60
N GLN A 955 -16.46 -29.87 33.04
CA GLN A 955 -16.25 -29.91 31.58
C GLN A 955 -16.51 -31.27 30.92
N CYS A 956 -16.84 -32.33 31.68
CA CYS A 956 -17.12 -33.65 31.10
C CYS A 956 -18.20 -33.61 30.00
N GLY A 957 -19.26 -32.81 30.17
CA GLY A 957 -20.31 -32.69 29.15
C GLY A 957 -19.80 -32.15 27.81
N ALA A 958 -18.92 -31.15 27.84
CA ALA A 958 -18.31 -30.58 26.63
C ALA A 958 -17.33 -31.56 25.99
N ALA A 959 -16.48 -32.20 26.81
CA ALA A 959 -15.51 -33.19 26.35
C ALA A 959 -16.18 -34.40 25.67
N ILE A 960 -17.26 -34.92 26.27
CA ILE A 960 -18.04 -36.03 25.73
C ILE A 960 -18.76 -35.61 24.45
N ALA A 961 -19.33 -34.40 24.39
CA ALA A 961 -19.96 -33.90 23.18
C ALA A 961 -18.97 -33.80 22.01
N GLY A 962 -17.76 -33.28 22.27
CA GLY A 962 -16.66 -33.25 21.30
C GLY A 962 -16.29 -34.65 20.82
N PHE A 963 -16.01 -35.56 21.76
CA PHE A 963 -15.65 -36.95 21.47
C PHE A 963 -16.72 -37.68 20.66
N LEU A 964 -17.98 -37.63 21.09
CA LEU A 964 -19.09 -38.28 20.39
C LEU A 964 -19.32 -37.69 18.99
N GLY A 965 -19.10 -36.38 18.83
CA GLY A 965 -19.06 -35.73 17.53
C GLY A 965 -18.07 -36.38 16.56
N THR A 966 -16.85 -36.71 17.04
CA THR A 966 -15.85 -37.44 16.22
C THR A 966 -16.30 -38.84 15.81
N LYS A 967 -17.20 -39.45 16.57
CA LYS A 967 -17.81 -40.77 16.28
C LYS A 967 -19.11 -40.64 15.48
N GLY A 968 -19.55 -39.43 15.14
CA GLY A 968 -20.77 -39.16 14.37
C GLY A 968 -22.06 -39.16 15.18
N PHE A 969 -21.99 -39.00 16.50
CA PHE A 969 -23.13 -38.91 17.40
C PHE A 969 -23.34 -37.47 17.91
N VAL A 970 -24.56 -37.16 18.35
CA VAL A 970 -24.91 -35.88 18.99
C VAL A 970 -25.18 -36.16 20.47
N PHE A 971 -24.43 -35.51 21.34
CA PHE A 971 -24.68 -35.51 22.78
C PHE A 971 -25.82 -34.51 23.06
N ALA A 972 -26.92 -35.00 23.65
CA ALA A 972 -28.19 -34.27 23.77
C ALA A 972 -28.34 -33.57 25.11
#